data_AF-A0A6I3JA33-F1
#
_entry.id   AF-A0A6I3JA33-F1
#
_cell.length_a   1.000
_cell.length_b   1.000
_cell.length_c   1.000
_cell.angle_alpha   90.00
_cell.angle_beta   90.00
_cell.angle_gamma   90.00
#
_symmetry.space_group_name_H-M   'P 1'
#
loop_
_entity.id
_entity.type
_entity.pdbx_description
1 polymer ?
#
loop_
_entity_poly.entity_id
_entity_poly.type
_entity_poly.pdbx_seq_one_letter_code
_entity_poly.pdbx_strand_id
1 'polypeptide(L)'
;MALRDRVAATAREVATTSARSTGPFNRRAQPATCPGRVTRAYPSRPAVVCQATHTRNRPPPGPSRLRPNVRNAVVRSRTSLAAVVGLAAIAAPTLSVTGSADAASAPVPAPAPAARTSGPVAGLVGDLRTLAYDARRALPALGPTTAQRTAARSLGASVTWGSAGTPRAVWKDSGPLTGPRAGDPVDIARGWLRSQTALIGIDADDVDALEVVRDHELPGIGARVVSFAQTFGGVAAGYGGVLTVVTDRDGRVVSYAGNPVRPSRLVGSFELSPAKAIGTVLDAVAPALDVVVKALGRKQGGYDVFDAGPLADVLRVRRIAFPMADGARAAYAVLVVKSMHEAYVQVVDAASGEPLLRKSLVQHAEGTVYENYPGAPKGGKPVTKSFGRTPQSPKGWVDVTGLLGTGITTLGNNADTVNAWTVPLVPVDQAIRPIAPTGSFDFAFPDAWRGTKGATGSWVRDANAAAVNLFYHHNRIHDEFYEFGFTETAGNFQLDNFGKGGLGGDLILGGAQSGATGLTDPILGLGRNNANMITLPDGIPGITNMYLWNPVDDAFEGPYRDGDFDATIIQHEYAHGLSNRYVGGGGLGALGVVQGGSMGEGWGDWFAMNHLFREGLSRTAVTAAYVGDKKRGIRNWNYAEHPTTFGDIGYDTSGPEVHSDGEIWTATLWDLRTAILRAVGGDQRRASDISQHLVMDAMPISAPEPSFLDMRDAILRASRLRYGKKYDDLIWAVFAKRGMGASARTKGEADTDPKPGFDAKRAAQNGRLRLRVLNASAGGPVAGVRVLPGVFEARATPVDTTDKGGRASATMTPGRYTLTLQAPGFGIQRFPVTIERGRTLDKTIRLRPNLLSELSGAKVTKVSSENPALPAAGMFDDTEASSYQTGPQDAAYVDGPKASVIARLKKPSLVDTVHVSVMKPPTLPRFAAADKVRVQTSTDGKRWRTVTTATFSFKQPRPTVGDQMLKTYRLQRPVKARFVRVTPLSTFGDGAENASTAIISEVQVFGRAPGISPTEPKPDKPVTSAGSVAVGNPTQGSLLGLDPYRPGVTELTWAASCPGLPPANGSDAWFTKLPEGSADGKHTITYTGSVPIGEWLLYWYGPDCAPITGDFGYFDEAVTIPPGAAYAGFLLIYGAGASFDVTVREPR
;
A
#
# COMPACT_ATOMS: atom_id res chain seq x y z
N MET A 1 63.45 -11.48 10.94
CA MET A 1 64.48 -11.75 11.97
C MET A 1 63.82 -11.57 13.33
N ALA A 2 64.21 -12.34 14.35
CA ALA A 2 63.35 -12.70 15.48
C ALA A 2 63.91 -12.27 16.85
N LEU A 3 63.01 -12.08 17.85
CA LEU A 3 63.25 -12.02 19.32
C LEU A 3 64.24 -10.93 19.83
N ARG A 4 64.26 -10.44 21.07
CA ARG A 4 63.62 -10.87 22.35
C ARG A 4 63.49 -9.71 23.36
N ASP A 5 62.47 -9.80 24.23
CA ASP A 5 62.20 -9.23 25.57
C ASP A 5 63.11 -8.15 26.23
N ARG A 6 62.50 -7.10 26.83
CA ARG A 6 62.23 -7.01 28.30
C ARG A 6 61.66 -5.64 28.80
N VAL A 7 60.76 -5.72 29.81
CA VAL A 7 60.52 -4.78 30.97
C VAL A 7 59.66 -3.49 30.83
N ALA A 8 58.75 -3.34 31.83
CA ALA A 8 58.16 -2.14 32.49
C ALA A 8 57.03 -1.23 31.92
N ALA A 9 55.98 -1.10 32.75
CA ALA A 9 55.36 0.13 33.30
C ALA A 9 54.57 1.17 32.44
N THR A 10 53.25 1.17 32.70
CA THR A 10 52.35 2.31 33.04
C THR A 10 52.22 3.60 32.17
N ALA A 11 50.94 3.93 31.87
CA ALA A 11 50.32 5.27 31.73
C ALA A 11 50.53 6.17 30.47
N ARG A 12 49.42 6.28 29.71
CA ARG A 12 48.77 7.48 29.11
C ARG A 12 49.56 8.53 28.27
N GLU A 13 49.00 8.71 27.06
CA GLU A 13 48.53 9.98 26.44
C GLU A 13 49.33 10.76 25.36
N VAL A 14 48.53 11.20 24.35
CA VAL A 14 48.60 12.46 23.54
C VAL A 14 49.33 12.51 22.16
N ALA A 15 48.64 13.22 21.23
CA ALA A 15 49.05 13.84 19.95
C ALA A 15 49.56 12.95 18.78
N THR A 16 48.88 12.80 17.63
CA THR A 16 48.43 13.74 16.56
C THR A 16 49.53 14.38 15.69
N THR A 17 49.56 14.10 14.37
CA THR A 17 49.16 15.04 13.26
C THR A 17 49.73 14.66 11.87
N SER A 18 48.88 14.78 10.82
CA SER A 18 49.18 15.23 9.42
C SER A 18 50.26 14.51 8.55
N ALA A 19 50.34 14.63 7.22
CA ALA A 19 49.38 14.84 6.11
C ALA A 19 50.10 14.60 4.74
N ARG A 20 49.33 14.33 3.66
CA ARG A 20 49.59 14.55 2.19
C ARG A 20 51.05 14.46 1.65
N SER A 21 51.35 13.80 0.52
CA SER A 21 50.87 14.16 -0.84
C SER A 21 51.33 13.17 -1.96
N THR A 22 51.11 13.51 -3.23
CA THR A 22 51.16 12.67 -4.45
C THR A 22 52.48 12.74 -5.28
N GLY A 23 52.85 11.66 -5.99
CA GLY A 23 53.88 11.68 -7.08
C GLY A 23 54.03 10.34 -7.86
N PRO A 24 54.53 10.29 -9.13
CA PRO A 24 54.16 9.25 -10.13
C PRO A 24 55.32 8.55 -10.93
N PHE A 25 54.93 7.64 -11.88
CA PHE A 25 55.60 7.16 -13.15
C PHE A 25 56.01 5.66 -13.37
N ASN A 26 55.31 5.02 -14.33
CA ASN A 26 55.70 4.11 -15.45
C ASN A 26 56.73 2.92 -15.42
N ARG A 27 56.21 1.73 -15.82
CA ARG A 27 56.63 0.75 -16.90
C ARG A 27 57.79 -0.29 -16.79
N ARG A 28 57.41 -1.55 -17.14
CA ARG A 28 58.18 -2.72 -17.71
C ARG A 28 59.16 -3.45 -16.74
N ALA A 29 59.55 -4.74 -16.89
CA ALA A 29 59.45 -5.74 -17.99
C ALA A 29 59.32 -7.24 -17.51
N GLN A 30 59.33 -8.18 -18.48
CA GLN A 30 59.25 -9.68 -18.46
C GLN A 30 60.67 -10.37 -18.30
N PRO A 31 60.98 -11.72 -18.49
CA PRO A 31 60.30 -12.78 -19.30
C PRO A 31 60.48 -14.31 -18.95
N ALA A 32 60.08 -15.18 -19.93
CA ALA A 32 60.37 -16.63 -20.20
C ALA A 32 59.12 -17.58 -20.21
N THR A 33 58.95 -18.68 -20.98
CA THR A 33 59.60 -19.29 -22.20
C THR A 33 58.64 -20.29 -22.94
N CYS A 34 59.10 -21.00 -24.00
CA CYS A 34 58.33 -21.91 -24.92
C CYS A 34 59.01 -23.31 -25.05
N PRO A 35 58.98 -24.14 -26.16
CA PRO A 35 58.16 -24.27 -27.41
C PRO A 35 57.65 -25.73 -27.69
N GLY A 36 57.11 -26.20 -28.84
CA GLY A 36 56.56 -25.60 -30.08
C GLY A 36 57.03 -26.23 -31.44
N ARG A 37 56.17 -26.99 -32.18
CA ARG A 37 56.36 -27.57 -33.56
C ARG A 37 55.01 -27.96 -34.23
N VAL A 38 54.87 -28.40 -35.51
CA VAL A 38 55.19 -27.80 -36.86
C VAL A 38 54.86 -28.78 -38.03
N THR A 39 54.02 -28.41 -39.03
CA THR A 39 54.08 -28.81 -40.49
C THR A 39 53.22 -27.90 -41.43
N ARG A 40 53.48 -27.94 -42.76
CA ARG A 40 53.08 -27.01 -43.89
C ARG A 40 51.68 -27.31 -44.52
N ALA A 41 51.06 -26.61 -45.50
CA ALA A 41 51.54 -25.75 -46.63
C ALA A 41 50.48 -24.74 -47.24
N TYR A 42 50.81 -24.07 -48.37
CA TYR A 42 50.12 -23.00 -49.17
C TYR A 42 49.82 -23.52 -50.63
N PRO A 43 49.28 -22.77 -51.68
CA PRO A 43 48.63 -21.43 -51.81
C PRO A 43 47.41 -21.29 -52.82
N SER A 44 46.97 -20.03 -53.07
CA SER A 44 46.42 -19.43 -54.35
C SER A 44 44.91 -19.43 -54.77
N ARG A 45 44.55 -18.42 -55.60
CA ARG A 45 43.23 -17.98 -56.19
C ARG A 45 43.17 -18.27 -57.73
N PRO A 46 42.20 -17.77 -58.56
CA PRO A 46 40.71 -17.84 -58.62
C PRO A 46 40.16 -18.32 -60.03
N ALA A 47 38.86 -18.05 -60.36
CA ALA A 47 38.16 -18.14 -61.69
C ALA A 47 37.54 -19.53 -62.08
N VAL A 48 36.49 -19.72 -62.91
CA VAL A 48 35.46 -18.85 -63.57
C VAL A 48 34.23 -19.68 -64.09
N VAL A 49 33.00 -19.11 -64.02
CA VAL A 49 31.76 -19.21 -64.86
C VAL A 49 31.26 -20.53 -65.51
N CYS A 50 29.94 -20.77 -65.41
CA CYS A 50 29.06 -21.13 -66.57
C CYS A 50 27.62 -20.54 -66.39
N GLN A 51 26.91 -20.24 -67.49
CA GLN A 51 25.67 -19.40 -67.53
C GLN A 51 24.46 -20.08 -68.21
N ALA A 52 23.25 -19.54 -67.95
CA ALA A 52 22.20 -19.21 -68.93
C ALA A 52 21.14 -18.29 -68.25
N THR A 53 21.15 -16.96 -68.42
CA THR A 53 20.41 -16.14 -69.43
C THR A 53 18.87 -16.12 -69.23
N HIS A 54 18.12 -14.99 -69.29
CA HIS A 54 18.23 -13.80 -70.17
C HIS A 54 17.71 -12.45 -69.57
N THR A 55 18.33 -11.32 -70.00
CA THR A 55 17.82 -9.92 -70.19
C THR A 55 17.07 -9.17 -69.06
N ARG A 56 17.50 -7.99 -68.54
CA ARG A 56 17.84 -6.64 -69.10
C ARG A 56 16.65 -5.67 -69.30
N ASN A 57 16.51 -4.63 -68.45
CA ASN A 57 16.73 -3.18 -68.78
C ASN A 57 16.15 -2.17 -67.74
N ARG A 58 16.68 -0.93 -67.79
CA ARG A 58 16.30 0.32 -67.06
C ARG A 58 15.42 1.23 -67.97
N PRO A 59 14.96 2.44 -67.57
CA PRO A 59 14.21 2.88 -66.38
C PRO A 59 12.89 3.66 -66.79
N PRO A 60 12.40 4.80 -66.20
CA PRO A 60 10.96 5.14 -66.14
C PRO A 60 10.40 5.87 -67.40
N PRO A 61 9.06 6.00 -67.56
CA PRO A 61 8.34 7.22 -67.10
C PRO A 61 6.85 7.03 -66.69
N GLY A 62 6.20 8.08 -66.17
CA GLY A 62 4.72 8.25 -66.28
C GLY A 62 4.31 8.67 -67.69
N PRO A 63 3.00 8.79 -68.05
CA PRO A 63 1.92 9.39 -67.25
C PRO A 63 0.70 8.41 -67.17
N SER A 64 -0.61 8.72 -67.17
CA SER A 64 -1.38 9.98 -67.33
C SER A 64 -2.81 9.95 -66.73
N ARG A 65 -3.16 11.04 -66.04
CA ARG A 65 -4.40 11.83 -66.12
C ARG A 65 -5.72 11.13 -66.55
N LEU A 66 -6.74 11.27 -65.70
CA LEU A 66 -7.96 12.04 -66.03
C LEU A 66 -8.64 12.55 -64.73
N ARG A 67 -8.62 13.87 -64.56
CA ARG A 67 -9.61 14.66 -63.78
C ARG A 67 -10.81 14.91 -64.75
N PRO A 68 -12.05 15.27 -64.32
CA PRO A 68 -12.25 16.25 -63.26
C PRO A 68 -13.57 16.25 -62.42
N ASN A 69 -13.51 17.00 -61.32
CA ASN A 69 -14.46 18.06 -60.91
C ASN A 69 -15.94 17.81 -60.50
N VAL A 70 -16.33 18.65 -59.52
CA VAL A 70 -17.53 19.52 -59.49
C VAL A 70 -18.81 19.07 -58.75
N ARG A 71 -19.00 19.76 -57.60
CA ARG A 71 -20.21 20.44 -57.09
C ARG A 71 -21.41 19.66 -56.51
N ASN A 72 -21.68 20.04 -55.25
CA ASN A 72 -22.87 20.72 -54.72
C ASN A 72 -24.27 20.07 -54.75
N ALA A 73 -25.08 20.64 -53.84
CA ALA A 73 -26.54 20.58 -53.69
C ALA A 73 -27.03 19.32 -52.96
N VAL A 74 -27.59 19.39 -51.74
CA VAL A 74 -28.65 20.28 -51.21
C VAL A 74 -29.97 20.11 -51.97
N VAL A 75 -30.97 19.52 -51.31
CA VAL A 75 -32.40 19.88 -51.26
C VAL A 75 -32.98 18.99 -50.13
N ARG A 76 -33.30 19.52 -48.92
CA ARG A 76 -34.56 20.19 -48.54
C ARG A 76 -35.80 19.33 -48.86
N SER A 77 -36.49 18.76 -47.88
CA SER A 77 -37.51 19.41 -47.02
C SER A 77 -38.50 18.30 -46.54
N ARG A 78 -39.47 18.45 -45.62
CA ARG A 78 -40.18 19.61 -45.02
C ARG A 78 -40.92 19.13 -43.74
N THR A 79 -41.14 20.05 -42.78
CA THR A 79 -42.28 20.21 -41.80
C THR A 79 -43.32 19.07 -41.65
N SER A 80 -43.86 18.74 -40.46
CA SER A 80 -44.57 19.61 -39.48
C SER A 80 -44.66 18.94 -38.07
N LEU A 81 -44.60 19.65 -36.93
CA LEU A 81 -45.72 20.16 -36.10
C LEU A 81 -46.93 19.20 -35.93
N ALA A 82 -47.54 18.99 -34.73
CA ALA A 82 -47.27 19.48 -33.36
C ALA A 82 -48.03 18.65 -32.28
N ALA A 83 -47.59 18.78 -31.01
CA ALA A 83 -48.30 18.76 -29.69
C ALA A 83 -49.63 17.97 -29.46
N VAL A 84 -49.97 17.46 -28.26
CA VAL A 84 -50.48 18.23 -27.08
C VAL A 84 -50.77 17.27 -25.88
N VAL A 85 -50.35 17.64 -24.64
CA VAL A 85 -50.88 17.28 -23.28
C VAL A 85 -50.98 15.79 -22.86
N GLY A 86 -50.80 15.37 -21.59
CA GLY A 86 -50.41 16.05 -20.35
C GLY A 86 -51.11 15.50 -19.08
N LEU A 87 -50.54 15.75 -17.89
CA LEU A 87 -50.92 15.30 -16.52
C LEU A 87 -50.73 13.79 -16.23
N ALA A 88 -50.13 13.27 -15.14
CA ALA A 88 -49.83 13.69 -13.74
C ALA A 88 -50.81 13.16 -12.67
N ALA A 89 -50.29 12.97 -11.43
CA ALA A 89 -50.95 12.53 -10.18
C ALA A 89 -51.22 11.01 -10.01
N ILE A 90 -51.27 10.38 -8.81
CA ILE A 90 -50.92 10.75 -7.41
C ILE A 90 -50.67 9.46 -6.57
N ALA A 91 -50.19 9.64 -5.33
CA ALA A 91 -49.84 8.71 -4.23
C ALA A 91 -50.62 7.38 -3.98
N ALA A 92 -50.01 6.58 -3.09
CA ALA A 92 -50.45 5.35 -2.39
C ALA A 92 -51.83 5.49 -1.67
N PRO A 93 -52.52 4.42 -1.14
CA PRO A 93 -51.92 3.47 -0.15
C PRO A 93 -52.52 2.03 0.03
N THR A 94 -51.80 1.21 0.81
CA THR A 94 -52.22 0.22 1.86
C THR A 94 -53.26 -0.92 1.68
N LEU A 95 -52.95 -2.02 2.39
CA LEU A 95 -53.81 -2.96 3.16
C LEU A 95 -54.51 -4.16 2.45
N SER A 96 -54.00 -5.35 2.79
CA SER A 96 -54.67 -6.56 3.32
C SER A 96 -56.12 -6.93 2.96
N VAL A 97 -56.35 -8.23 2.65
CA VAL A 97 -57.40 -9.08 3.31
C VAL A 97 -57.20 -10.58 2.99
N THR A 98 -57.88 -11.43 3.77
CA THR A 98 -57.70 -12.89 4.02
C THR A 98 -58.64 -13.84 3.25
N GLY A 99 -58.31 -15.15 3.21
CA GLY A 99 -59.25 -16.29 3.01
C GLY A 99 -59.11 -16.99 1.64
N SER A 100 -58.80 -18.29 1.54
CA SER A 100 -59.69 -19.47 1.75
C SER A 100 -60.77 -19.63 0.64
N ALA A 101 -60.97 -20.76 -0.05
CA ALA A 101 -60.31 -22.08 -0.05
C ALA A 101 -60.56 -22.87 -1.37
N ASP A 102 -59.75 -23.91 -1.61
CA ASP A 102 -59.91 -25.10 -2.47
C ASP A 102 -60.77 -25.10 -3.75
N ALA A 103 -60.10 -25.36 -4.89
CA ALA A 103 -60.51 -26.39 -5.86
C ALA A 103 -59.26 -26.92 -6.62
N ALA A 104 -59.17 -28.23 -6.83
CA ALA A 104 -57.94 -28.89 -7.27
C ALA A 104 -57.67 -28.79 -8.79
N SER A 105 -56.40 -28.54 -9.15
CA SER A 105 -55.81 -29.00 -10.43
C SER A 105 -54.32 -29.34 -10.21
N ALA A 106 -53.80 -30.31 -10.97
CA ALA A 106 -52.52 -30.96 -10.67
C ALA A 106 -51.29 -30.05 -10.91
N PRO A 107 -50.27 -30.05 -10.02
CA PRO A 107 -49.09 -29.23 -10.20
C PRO A 107 -48.14 -29.82 -11.24
N VAL A 108 -47.87 -29.03 -12.29
CA VAL A 108 -46.75 -29.24 -13.22
C VAL A 108 -45.43 -29.12 -12.44
N PRO A 109 -44.41 -29.97 -12.67
CA PRO A 109 -43.14 -29.86 -11.96
C PRO A 109 -42.44 -28.53 -12.25
N ALA A 110 -42.04 -27.81 -11.20
CA ALA A 110 -41.13 -26.69 -11.34
C ALA A 110 -39.79 -27.18 -11.95
N PRO A 111 -39.15 -26.40 -12.83
CA PRO A 111 -37.87 -26.81 -13.43
C PRO A 111 -36.82 -26.99 -12.35
N ALA A 112 -36.15 -28.14 -12.35
CA ALA A 112 -35.11 -28.45 -11.39
C ALA A 112 -33.96 -27.42 -11.48
N PRO A 113 -33.32 -27.03 -10.35
CA PRO A 113 -32.09 -26.27 -10.41
C PRO A 113 -31.06 -27.09 -11.20
N ALA A 114 -30.53 -26.49 -12.27
CA ALA A 114 -29.61 -27.17 -13.17
C ALA A 114 -28.42 -27.74 -12.39
N ALA A 115 -28.29 -29.07 -12.45
CA ALA A 115 -27.15 -29.76 -11.88
C ALA A 115 -25.88 -29.21 -12.52
N ARG A 116 -24.99 -28.63 -11.70
CA ARG A 116 -23.64 -28.24 -12.15
C ARG A 116 -22.89 -29.53 -12.49
N THR A 117 -22.88 -29.87 -13.78
CA THR A 117 -22.16 -31.03 -14.31
C THR A 117 -20.67 -30.85 -14.06
N SER A 118 -20.08 -31.82 -13.36
CA SER A 118 -18.68 -31.80 -12.97
C SER A 118 -17.77 -32.11 -14.16
N GLY A 119 -16.90 -31.16 -14.52
CA GLY A 119 -15.75 -31.41 -15.39
C GLY A 119 -14.95 -30.13 -15.68
N PRO A 120 -13.66 -30.21 -16.04
CA PRO A 120 -12.72 -31.32 -15.88
C PRO A 120 -11.64 -30.97 -14.82
N VAL A 121 -12.03 -30.85 -13.55
CA VAL A 121 -11.08 -30.67 -12.40
C VAL A 121 -10.97 -31.94 -11.54
N ALA A 122 -11.56 -33.05 -12.01
CA ALA A 122 -11.61 -34.33 -11.29
C ALA A 122 -10.22 -34.96 -11.05
N GLY A 123 -9.19 -34.59 -11.82
CA GLY A 123 -7.84 -35.13 -11.68
C GLY A 123 -7.03 -34.66 -10.48
N LEU A 124 -7.41 -33.54 -9.84
CA LEU A 124 -6.66 -32.96 -8.69
C LEU A 124 -7.40 -33.06 -7.35
N VAL A 125 -8.72 -33.32 -7.37
CA VAL A 125 -9.53 -33.48 -6.14
C VAL A 125 -9.59 -34.93 -5.66
N GLY A 126 -9.23 -35.90 -6.52
CA GLY A 126 -9.16 -37.32 -6.17
C GLY A 126 -8.21 -37.62 -5.00
N ASP A 127 -7.01 -37.02 -5.03
CA ASP A 127 -5.98 -37.24 -3.99
C ASP A 127 -6.31 -36.59 -2.64
N LEU A 128 -7.03 -35.46 -2.64
CA LEU A 128 -7.29 -34.70 -1.40
C LEU A 128 -8.33 -35.35 -0.47
N ARG A 129 -9.14 -36.29 -0.97
CA ARG A 129 -10.03 -37.11 -0.11
C ARG A 129 -9.26 -38.08 0.81
N THR A 130 -7.97 -38.32 0.53
CA THR A 130 -7.18 -39.34 1.25
C THR A 130 -6.47 -38.80 2.49
N LEU A 131 -6.11 -37.52 2.56
CA LEU A 131 -5.13 -37.04 3.56
C LEU A 131 -5.74 -36.72 4.95
N ALA A 132 -6.99 -36.27 5.03
CA ALA A 132 -7.76 -36.21 6.27
C ALA A 132 -9.26 -36.29 5.95
N TYR A 133 -9.97 -37.22 6.59
CA TYR A 133 -11.39 -37.45 6.35
C TYR A 133 -12.08 -38.01 7.61
N ASP A 134 -13.40 -37.83 7.70
CA ASP A 134 -14.26 -38.37 8.76
C ASP A 134 -15.59 -38.77 8.12
N ALA A 135 -15.89 -40.08 8.09
CA ALA A 135 -17.05 -40.63 7.39
C ALA A 135 -18.40 -40.05 7.90
N ARG A 136 -18.43 -39.50 9.12
CA ARG A 136 -19.64 -38.90 9.71
C ARG A 136 -20.07 -37.60 9.01
N ARG A 137 -19.14 -36.89 8.34
CA ARG A 137 -19.46 -35.65 7.60
C ARG A 137 -20.36 -35.89 6.38
N ALA A 138 -20.48 -37.13 5.89
CA ALA A 138 -21.36 -37.50 4.79
C ALA A 138 -22.80 -37.84 5.24
N LEU A 139 -23.07 -37.88 6.55
CA LEU A 139 -24.41 -38.20 7.08
C LEU A 139 -25.19 -36.93 7.44
N PRO A 140 -26.52 -36.88 7.20
CA PRO A 140 -27.37 -35.79 7.66
C PRO A 140 -27.32 -35.63 9.19
N ALA A 141 -27.28 -34.38 9.66
CA ALA A 141 -27.39 -34.08 11.08
C ALA A 141 -28.81 -34.40 11.59
N LEU A 142 -28.90 -35.10 12.72
CA LEU A 142 -30.16 -35.41 13.38
C LEU A 142 -30.54 -34.31 14.38
N GLY A 143 -31.80 -33.92 14.38
CA GLY A 143 -32.35 -33.04 15.41
C GLY A 143 -32.59 -33.76 16.75
N PRO A 144 -32.73 -33.00 17.86
CA PRO A 144 -33.23 -33.55 19.11
C PRO A 144 -34.68 -34.02 18.97
N THR A 145 -35.08 -35.04 19.73
CA THR A 145 -36.49 -35.48 19.78
C THR A 145 -37.34 -34.53 20.62
N THR A 146 -38.66 -34.65 20.53
CA THR A 146 -39.58 -33.89 21.39
C THR A 146 -39.40 -34.26 22.86
N ALA A 147 -39.17 -35.54 23.19
CA ALA A 147 -38.87 -35.97 24.56
C ALA A 147 -37.61 -35.30 25.12
N GLN A 148 -36.53 -35.25 24.34
CA GLN A 148 -35.28 -34.58 24.72
C GLN A 148 -35.46 -33.07 24.94
N ARG A 149 -36.22 -32.39 24.07
CA ARG A 149 -36.58 -30.96 24.23
C ARG A 149 -37.49 -30.69 25.44
N THR A 150 -38.32 -31.64 25.82
CA THR A 150 -39.15 -31.54 27.03
C THR A 150 -38.29 -31.75 28.28
N ALA A 151 -37.47 -32.80 28.33
CA ALA A 151 -36.57 -33.08 29.44
C ALA A 151 -35.59 -31.92 29.71
N ALA A 152 -35.05 -31.31 28.66
CA ALA A 152 -34.20 -30.11 28.77
C ALA A 152 -34.93 -28.95 29.48
N ARG A 153 -36.20 -28.68 29.11
CA ARG A 153 -37.03 -27.66 29.76
C ARG A 153 -37.36 -28.02 31.20
N SER A 154 -37.71 -29.27 31.49
CA SER A 154 -38.00 -29.75 32.84
C SER A 154 -36.82 -29.63 33.81
N LEU A 155 -35.58 -29.76 33.31
CA LEU A 155 -34.36 -29.61 34.11
C LEU A 155 -34.06 -28.15 34.49
N GLY A 156 -34.69 -27.18 33.80
CA GLY A 156 -34.43 -25.75 33.96
C GLY A 156 -32.98 -25.39 33.60
N ALA A 157 -32.43 -26.03 32.56
CA ALA A 157 -31.03 -25.96 32.18
C ALA A 157 -30.85 -25.51 30.72
N SER A 158 -29.76 -24.79 30.46
CA SER A 158 -29.31 -24.41 29.13
C SER A 158 -28.68 -25.62 28.45
N VAL A 159 -29.09 -25.91 27.20
CA VAL A 159 -28.69 -27.11 26.45
C VAL A 159 -28.29 -26.75 25.03
N THR A 160 -27.09 -27.19 24.62
CA THR A 160 -26.68 -27.21 23.21
C THR A 160 -26.79 -28.63 22.65
N TRP A 161 -27.04 -28.77 21.34
CA TRP A 161 -27.28 -30.07 20.69
C TRP A 161 -26.17 -30.42 19.69
N GLY A 162 -25.81 -31.70 19.62
CA GLY A 162 -24.87 -32.25 18.64
C GLY A 162 -25.55 -32.79 17.38
N SER A 163 -24.75 -33.12 16.37
CA SER A 163 -25.24 -33.67 15.08
C SER A 163 -25.90 -35.05 15.16
N ALA A 164 -25.81 -35.74 16.30
CA ALA A 164 -26.56 -36.97 16.58
C ALA A 164 -27.94 -36.71 17.23
N GLY A 165 -28.33 -35.44 17.43
CA GLY A 165 -29.55 -35.06 18.13
C GLY A 165 -29.50 -35.28 19.64
N THR A 166 -28.31 -35.42 20.21
CA THR A 166 -28.03 -35.61 21.64
C THR A 166 -27.46 -34.33 22.25
N PRO A 167 -27.53 -34.13 23.59
CA PRO A 167 -26.98 -32.94 24.23
C PRO A 167 -25.46 -32.90 24.07
N ARG A 168 -24.94 -31.78 23.59
CA ARG A 168 -23.50 -31.48 23.50
C ARG A 168 -22.96 -30.87 24.79
N ALA A 169 -23.73 -30.00 25.42
CA ALA A 169 -23.48 -29.49 26.76
C ALA A 169 -24.80 -29.16 27.47
N VAL A 170 -24.82 -29.34 28.79
CA VAL A 170 -25.94 -29.04 29.70
C VAL A 170 -25.37 -28.33 30.93
N TRP A 171 -25.91 -27.16 31.27
CA TRP A 171 -25.52 -26.36 32.45
C TRP A 171 -26.68 -25.49 32.92
N LYS A 172 -26.51 -24.81 34.06
CA LYS A 172 -27.41 -23.73 34.50
C LYS A 172 -26.63 -22.42 34.60
N ASP A 173 -27.26 -21.32 34.22
CA ASP A 173 -26.63 -19.99 34.26
C ASP A 173 -26.48 -19.47 35.71
N SER A 174 -27.19 -20.07 36.67
CA SER A 174 -26.90 -19.96 38.10
C SER A 174 -27.10 -21.29 38.82
N GLY A 175 -26.12 -21.67 39.64
CA GLY A 175 -26.16 -22.87 40.48
C GLY A 175 -25.94 -24.21 39.75
N PRO A 176 -25.88 -25.31 40.52
CA PRO A 176 -25.63 -26.66 40.01
C PRO A 176 -26.88 -27.32 39.39
N LEU A 177 -26.66 -28.36 38.58
CA LEU A 177 -27.71 -29.20 38.02
C LEU A 177 -28.40 -30.08 39.08
N THR A 178 -27.71 -30.42 40.19
CA THR A 178 -28.26 -31.21 41.31
C THR A 178 -27.99 -30.59 42.69
N GLY A 179 -28.70 -31.07 43.71
CA GLY A 179 -28.29 -30.90 45.11
C GLY A 179 -27.02 -31.68 45.47
N PRO A 180 -26.46 -31.47 46.69
CA PRO A 180 -25.26 -32.15 47.18
C PRO A 180 -25.51 -33.64 47.43
N ARG A 181 -24.46 -34.45 47.25
CA ARG A 181 -24.52 -35.91 47.38
C ARG A 181 -23.17 -36.45 47.81
N ALA A 182 -23.10 -37.15 48.93
CA ALA A 182 -21.92 -37.91 49.31
C ALA A 182 -21.83 -39.23 48.53
N GLY A 183 -20.61 -39.67 48.23
CA GLY A 183 -20.34 -40.91 47.50
C GLY A 183 -19.15 -40.80 46.56
N ASP A 184 -18.89 -41.85 45.80
CA ASP A 184 -17.86 -41.84 44.76
C ASP A 184 -18.27 -40.91 43.59
N PRO A 185 -17.36 -40.08 43.04
CA PRO A 185 -17.67 -39.17 41.94
C PRO A 185 -18.19 -39.87 40.67
N VAL A 186 -17.71 -41.08 40.38
CA VAL A 186 -18.13 -41.88 39.22
C VAL A 186 -19.55 -42.39 39.42
N ASP A 187 -19.90 -42.85 40.62
CA ASP A 187 -21.27 -43.28 40.96
C ASP A 187 -22.26 -42.12 40.94
N ILE A 188 -21.86 -40.93 41.43
CA ILE A 188 -22.67 -39.70 41.36
C ILE A 188 -22.90 -39.32 39.89
N ALA A 189 -21.84 -39.33 39.08
CA ALA A 189 -21.90 -38.98 37.66
C ALA A 189 -22.75 -39.96 36.85
N ARG A 190 -22.54 -41.28 37.01
CA ARG A 190 -23.32 -42.33 36.35
C ARG A 190 -24.77 -42.31 36.80
N GLY A 191 -25.02 -42.14 38.11
CA GLY A 191 -26.35 -42.00 38.67
C GLY A 191 -27.11 -40.78 38.14
N TRP A 192 -26.42 -39.67 37.88
CA TRP A 192 -27.02 -38.52 37.21
C TRP A 192 -27.34 -38.83 35.75
N LEU A 193 -26.41 -39.40 34.97
CA LEU A 193 -26.68 -39.83 33.58
C LEU A 193 -27.90 -40.75 33.50
N ARG A 194 -28.05 -41.70 34.44
CA ARG A 194 -29.19 -42.62 34.53
C ARG A 194 -30.51 -41.89 34.80
N SER A 195 -30.48 -40.78 35.54
CA SER A 195 -31.66 -39.92 35.75
C SER A 195 -32.03 -39.07 34.53
N GLN A 196 -31.11 -38.92 33.57
CA GLN A 196 -31.25 -38.03 32.41
C GLN A 196 -31.32 -38.78 31.07
N THR A 197 -31.62 -40.09 31.06
CA THR A 197 -31.75 -40.91 29.85
C THR A 197 -32.67 -40.29 28.79
N ALA A 198 -33.82 -39.73 29.20
CA ALA A 198 -34.75 -39.05 28.30
C ALA A 198 -34.20 -37.75 27.65
N LEU A 199 -33.22 -37.09 28.28
CA LEU A 199 -32.51 -35.92 27.76
C LEU A 199 -31.35 -36.33 26.86
N ILE A 200 -30.54 -37.29 27.32
CA ILE A 200 -29.33 -37.77 26.64
C ILE A 200 -29.69 -38.58 25.39
N GLY A 201 -30.75 -39.39 25.46
CA GLY A 201 -31.24 -40.25 24.39
C GLY A 201 -30.56 -41.62 24.32
N ILE A 202 -30.07 -42.14 25.45
CA ILE A 202 -29.54 -43.51 25.62
C ILE A 202 -30.26 -44.17 26.81
N ASP A 203 -30.35 -45.50 26.81
CA ASP A 203 -31.14 -46.23 27.80
C ASP A 203 -30.36 -46.47 29.11
N ALA A 204 -31.05 -46.88 30.18
CA ALA A 204 -30.44 -47.03 31.50
C ALA A 204 -29.35 -48.13 31.52
N ASP A 205 -29.56 -49.20 30.76
CA ASP A 205 -28.59 -50.30 30.63
C ASP A 205 -27.35 -49.87 29.83
N ASP A 206 -27.51 -48.97 28.85
CA ASP A 206 -26.38 -48.33 28.14
C ASP A 206 -25.58 -47.41 29.07
N VAL A 207 -26.25 -46.71 30.01
CA VAL A 207 -25.61 -45.90 31.04
C VAL A 207 -24.81 -46.75 32.03
N ASP A 208 -25.28 -47.95 32.36
CA ASP A 208 -24.53 -48.90 33.20
C ASP A 208 -23.35 -49.51 32.44
N ALA A 209 -23.51 -49.78 31.14
CA ALA A 209 -22.46 -50.35 30.31
C ALA A 209 -21.30 -49.38 30.02
N LEU A 210 -21.47 -48.06 30.22
CA LEU A 210 -20.43 -47.06 29.93
C LEU A 210 -19.08 -47.37 30.60
N GLU A 211 -18.01 -47.35 29.82
CA GLU A 211 -16.63 -47.52 30.32
C GLU A 211 -16.13 -46.21 30.95
N VAL A 212 -15.48 -46.28 32.12
CA VAL A 212 -14.86 -45.10 32.75
C VAL A 212 -13.54 -44.79 32.05
N VAL A 213 -13.49 -43.69 31.30
CA VAL A 213 -12.29 -43.25 30.56
C VAL A 213 -11.36 -42.42 31.44
N ARG A 214 -11.95 -41.63 32.35
CA ARG A 214 -11.21 -40.76 33.28
C ARG A 214 -12.08 -40.44 34.48
N ASP A 215 -11.46 -40.50 35.65
CA ASP A 215 -11.90 -39.76 36.83
C ASP A 215 -10.69 -38.93 37.31
N HIS A 216 -10.86 -37.61 37.38
CA HIS A 216 -9.76 -36.67 37.59
C HIS A 216 -10.21 -35.49 38.44
N GLU A 217 -9.44 -35.21 39.48
CA GLU A 217 -9.61 -34.02 40.32
C GLU A 217 -8.87 -32.82 39.75
N LEU A 218 -9.57 -31.69 39.66
CA LEU A 218 -9.00 -30.41 39.29
C LEU A 218 -8.24 -29.82 40.49
N PRO A 219 -6.90 -29.72 40.45
CA PRO A 219 -6.10 -29.32 41.61
C PRO A 219 -6.49 -27.95 42.13
N GLY A 220 -6.59 -27.82 43.45
CA GLY A 220 -6.86 -26.55 44.14
C GLY A 220 -8.32 -26.09 44.16
N ILE A 221 -9.24 -26.77 43.45
CA ILE A 221 -10.68 -26.44 43.46
C ILE A 221 -11.59 -27.60 43.91
N GLY A 222 -11.07 -28.83 43.99
CA GLY A 222 -11.79 -29.98 44.54
C GLY A 222 -12.97 -30.49 43.69
N ALA A 223 -13.09 -30.05 42.44
CA ALA A 223 -14.07 -30.55 41.49
C ALA A 223 -13.54 -31.80 40.77
N ARG A 224 -14.41 -32.79 40.53
CA ARG A 224 -14.07 -34.03 39.82
C ARG A 224 -14.67 -34.02 38.42
N VAL A 225 -13.87 -34.41 37.43
CA VAL A 225 -14.25 -34.52 36.03
C VAL A 225 -14.27 -36.00 35.65
N VAL A 226 -15.47 -36.57 35.61
CA VAL A 226 -15.69 -37.97 35.24
C VAL A 226 -16.08 -38.03 33.77
N SER A 227 -15.27 -38.70 32.95
CA SER A 227 -15.52 -38.94 31.54
C SER A 227 -15.75 -40.43 31.29
N PHE A 228 -16.83 -40.74 30.60
CA PHE A 228 -17.24 -42.09 30.18
C PHE A 228 -17.17 -42.24 28.65
N ALA A 229 -16.91 -43.46 28.16
CA ALA A 229 -17.11 -43.85 26.77
C ALA A 229 -18.37 -44.72 26.63
N GLN A 230 -19.17 -44.40 25.62
CA GLN A 230 -20.32 -45.20 25.24
C GLN A 230 -19.86 -46.54 24.66
N THR A 231 -20.50 -47.62 25.11
CA THR A 231 -20.24 -48.99 24.65
C THR A 231 -21.30 -49.44 23.64
N PHE A 232 -20.87 -50.20 22.64
CA PHE A 232 -21.72 -50.73 21.58
C PHE A 232 -21.42 -52.20 21.41
N GLY A 233 -22.39 -53.08 21.71
CA GLY A 233 -22.18 -54.54 21.65
C GLY A 233 -20.99 -55.02 22.49
N GLY A 234 -20.75 -54.40 23.65
CA GLY A 234 -19.60 -54.70 24.52
C GLY A 234 -18.27 -54.06 24.12
N VAL A 235 -18.23 -53.21 23.08
CA VAL A 235 -17.02 -52.52 22.63
C VAL A 235 -17.13 -51.01 22.87
N ALA A 236 -16.18 -50.43 23.60
CA ALA A 236 -16.17 -49.00 23.90
C ALA A 236 -15.83 -48.13 22.68
N ALA A 237 -16.38 -46.92 22.66
CA ALA A 237 -16.13 -45.92 21.64
C ALA A 237 -14.67 -45.46 21.65
N GLY A 238 -14.01 -45.56 20.49
CA GLY A 238 -12.62 -45.11 20.35
C GLY A 238 -12.44 -43.65 19.94
N TYR A 239 -13.49 -43.03 19.34
CA TYR A 239 -13.43 -41.65 18.85
C TYR A 239 -14.83 -41.00 18.74
N GLY A 240 -15.18 -40.18 19.73
CA GLY A 240 -16.56 -39.72 19.95
C GLY A 240 -17.33 -40.69 20.85
N GLY A 241 -18.63 -40.46 21.06
CA GLY A 241 -19.39 -41.26 22.02
C GLY A 241 -18.96 -41.04 23.47
N VAL A 242 -18.44 -39.86 23.82
CA VAL A 242 -17.95 -39.53 25.16
C VAL A 242 -19.02 -38.77 25.94
N LEU A 243 -19.20 -39.10 27.21
CA LEU A 243 -20.09 -38.42 28.15
C LEU A 243 -19.26 -37.94 29.35
N THR A 244 -19.13 -36.64 29.56
CA THR A 244 -18.40 -36.07 30.70
C THR A 244 -19.35 -35.35 31.64
N VAL A 245 -19.25 -35.65 32.92
CA VAL A 245 -19.98 -35.00 34.01
C VAL A 245 -18.95 -34.38 34.95
N VAL A 246 -19.19 -33.14 35.36
CA VAL A 246 -18.37 -32.45 36.37
C VAL A 246 -19.15 -32.38 37.67
N THR A 247 -18.55 -32.81 38.77
CA THR A 247 -19.07 -32.63 40.13
C THR A 247 -18.24 -31.64 40.93
N ASP A 248 -18.87 -30.83 41.77
CA ASP A 248 -18.17 -29.99 42.75
C ASP A 248 -17.70 -30.81 43.97
N ARG A 249 -16.94 -30.16 44.86
CA ARG A 249 -16.42 -30.76 46.11
C ARG A 249 -17.49 -31.27 47.09
N ASP A 250 -18.75 -30.87 46.91
CA ASP A 250 -19.89 -31.33 47.73
C ASP A 250 -20.74 -32.37 46.97
N GLY A 251 -20.21 -32.90 45.85
CA GLY A 251 -20.83 -33.92 45.02
C GLY A 251 -22.02 -33.44 44.17
N ARG A 252 -22.17 -32.12 43.96
CA ARG A 252 -23.21 -31.59 43.06
C ARG A 252 -22.75 -31.71 41.62
N VAL A 253 -23.58 -32.24 40.73
CA VAL A 253 -23.32 -32.13 39.28
C VAL A 253 -23.47 -30.68 38.87
N VAL A 254 -22.40 -30.06 38.35
CA VAL A 254 -22.41 -28.65 37.92
C VAL A 254 -22.60 -28.50 36.42
N SER A 255 -22.08 -29.44 35.63
CA SER A 255 -22.22 -29.43 34.17
C SER A 255 -22.07 -30.83 33.57
N TYR A 256 -22.58 -30.97 32.36
CA TYR A 256 -22.33 -32.11 31.48
C TYR A 256 -21.86 -31.62 30.11
N ALA A 257 -20.97 -32.36 29.48
CA ALA A 257 -20.57 -32.18 28.08
C ALA A 257 -20.33 -33.54 27.41
N GLY A 258 -20.77 -33.73 26.18
CA GLY A 258 -20.62 -35.02 25.50
C GLY A 258 -20.97 -35.02 24.02
N ASN A 259 -20.84 -36.21 23.42
CA ASN A 259 -21.32 -36.51 22.07
C ASN A 259 -21.76 -37.99 21.91
N PRO A 260 -22.66 -38.50 22.77
CA PRO A 260 -23.24 -39.83 22.59
C PRO A 260 -24.09 -39.89 21.32
N VAL A 261 -24.31 -41.09 20.80
CA VAL A 261 -25.29 -41.36 19.74
C VAL A 261 -26.42 -42.20 20.31
N ARG A 262 -27.66 -42.01 19.85
CA ARG A 262 -28.83 -42.65 20.47
C ARG A 262 -28.83 -44.19 20.34
N PRO A 263 -28.53 -44.79 19.17
CA PRO A 263 -28.54 -46.25 19.04
C PRO A 263 -27.24 -46.86 19.58
N SER A 264 -27.31 -47.69 20.63
CA SER A 264 -26.16 -48.43 21.19
C SER A 264 -25.78 -49.71 20.43
N ARG A 265 -26.43 -49.99 19.30
CA ARG A 265 -26.07 -51.14 18.44
C ARG A 265 -24.68 -51.00 17.84
N LEU A 266 -23.92 -52.10 17.85
CA LEU A 266 -22.74 -52.28 17.01
C LEU A 266 -23.19 -52.80 15.63
N VAL A 267 -22.62 -52.22 14.57
CA VAL A 267 -22.90 -52.54 13.17
C VAL A 267 -21.62 -53.11 12.56
N GLY A 268 -21.71 -54.30 11.98
CA GLY A 268 -20.56 -55.06 11.51
C GLY A 268 -19.87 -55.88 12.61
N SER A 269 -18.80 -56.56 12.24
CA SER A 269 -18.03 -57.51 13.06
C SER A 269 -16.53 -57.36 12.80
N PHE A 270 -15.69 -57.98 13.64
CA PHE A 270 -14.23 -57.91 13.53
C PHE A 270 -13.67 -59.05 12.65
N GLU A 271 -14.05 -59.08 11.37
CA GLU A 271 -13.57 -60.10 10.41
C GLU A 271 -12.07 -59.93 10.08
N LEU A 272 -11.57 -58.69 10.04
CA LEU A 272 -10.16 -58.43 9.84
C LEU A 272 -9.35 -58.76 11.10
N SER A 273 -8.19 -59.38 10.91
CA SER A 273 -7.18 -59.48 11.96
C SER A 273 -6.55 -58.10 12.21
N PRO A 274 -6.06 -57.81 13.44
CA PRO A 274 -5.38 -56.55 13.71
C PRO A 274 -4.15 -56.32 12.80
N ALA A 275 -3.45 -57.40 12.42
CA ALA A 275 -2.36 -57.33 11.47
C ALA A 275 -2.81 -56.93 10.05
N LYS A 276 -3.95 -57.45 9.58
CA LYS A 276 -4.51 -57.08 8.27
C LYS A 276 -5.01 -55.64 8.26
N ALA A 277 -5.64 -55.18 9.35
CA ALA A 277 -6.06 -53.79 9.51
C ALA A 277 -4.87 -52.82 9.54
N ILE A 278 -3.76 -53.18 10.20
CA ILE A 278 -2.50 -52.43 10.12
C ILE A 278 -1.99 -52.40 8.67
N GLY A 279 -1.95 -53.54 7.97
CA GLY A 279 -1.55 -53.60 6.56
C GLY A 279 -2.34 -52.63 5.68
N THR A 280 -3.67 -52.69 5.73
CA THR A 280 -4.56 -51.77 5.01
C THR A 280 -4.31 -50.29 5.33
N VAL A 281 -3.91 -49.96 6.57
CA VAL A 281 -3.52 -48.59 6.93
C VAL A 281 -2.14 -48.23 6.37
N LEU A 282 -1.15 -49.12 6.43
CA LEU A 282 0.19 -48.90 5.87
C LEU A 282 0.15 -48.73 4.35
N ASP A 283 -0.60 -49.58 3.64
CA ASP A 283 -0.88 -49.44 2.20
C ASP A 283 -1.42 -48.04 1.84
N ALA A 284 -2.11 -47.39 2.79
CA ALA A 284 -2.77 -46.10 2.59
C ALA A 284 -2.03 -44.87 3.18
N VAL A 285 -1.04 -45.04 4.07
CA VAL A 285 -0.25 -43.93 4.68
C VAL A 285 1.25 -44.00 4.42
N ALA A 286 1.75 -45.16 4.01
CA ALA A 286 3.15 -45.42 3.71
C ALA A 286 3.33 -46.53 2.63
N PRO A 287 2.68 -46.42 1.45
CA PRO A 287 2.68 -47.46 0.40
C PRO A 287 4.08 -47.84 -0.13
N ALA A 288 5.10 -47.03 0.12
CA ALA A 288 6.49 -47.29 -0.27
C ALA A 288 7.27 -48.15 0.75
N LEU A 289 6.66 -48.55 1.87
CA LEU A 289 7.29 -49.37 2.91
C LEU A 289 6.79 -50.81 2.84
N ASP A 290 7.68 -51.75 2.53
CA ASP A 290 7.43 -53.18 2.68
C ASP A 290 7.63 -53.58 4.15
N VAL A 291 6.53 -53.63 4.93
CA VAL A 291 6.54 -53.90 6.36
C VAL A 291 5.85 -55.22 6.68
N VAL A 292 6.63 -56.20 7.16
CA VAL A 292 6.08 -57.45 7.70
C VAL A 292 5.46 -57.19 9.07
N VAL A 293 4.14 -57.03 9.11
CA VAL A 293 3.38 -56.74 10.33
C VAL A 293 3.41 -57.92 11.31
N LYS A 294 4.34 -57.88 12.27
CA LYS A 294 4.56 -58.92 13.29
C LYS A 294 4.10 -58.45 14.67
N ALA A 295 3.25 -59.24 15.34
CA ALA A 295 2.82 -58.94 16.70
C ALA A 295 3.99 -59.10 17.71
N LEU A 296 4.12 -58.16 18.65
CA LEU A 296 5.16 -58.20 19.70
C LEU A 296 4.69 -58.82 21.03
N GLY A 297 3.47 -59.36 21.07
CA GLY A 297 2.93 -60.06 22.25
C GLY A 297 2.67 -59.19 23.49
N ARG A 298 2.73 -57.85 23.37
CA ARG A 298 2.50 -56.89 24.46
C ARG A 298 1.40 -55.89 24.10
N LYS A 299 0.74 -55.34 25.12
CA LYS A 299 -0.19 -54.21 25.01
C LYS A 299 0.43 -52.92 25.58
N GLN A 300 0.05 -51.77 25.03
CA GLN A 300 0.41 -50.44 25.54
C GLN A 300 -0.83 -49.53 25.48
N GLY A 301 -1.30 -49.02 26.63
CA GLY A 301 -2.46 -48.11 26.68
C GLY A 301 -3.77 -48.71 26.10
N GLY A 302 -3.94 -50.03 26.18
CA GLY A 302 -5.08 -50.75 25.58
C GLY A 302 -4.91 -51.10 24.09
N TYR A 303 -3.81 -50.70 23.44
CA TYR A 303 -3.48 -51.09 22.06
C TYR A 303 -2.61 -52.35 22.05
N ASP A 304 -2.84 -53.24 21.09
CA ASP A 304 -1.91 -54.31 20.72
C ASP A 304 -0.72 -53.73 19.95
N VAL A 305 0.49 -54.15 20.30
CA VAL A 305 1.73 -53.58 19.77
C VAL A 305 2.37 -54.53 18.75
N PHE A 306 2.75 -53.95 17.61
CA PHE A 306 3.35 -54.62 16.46
C PHE A 306 4.73 -54.02 16.14
N ASP A 307 5.55 -54.80 15.45
CA ASP A 307 6.87 -54.38 14.98
C ASP A 307 6.75 -53.14 14.08
N ALA A 308 7.68 -52.20 14.23
CA ALA A 308 7.73 -50.97 13.43
C ALA A 308 8.29 -51.19 12.02
N GLY A 309 9.11 -52.23 11.84
CA GLY A 309 10.00 -52.34 10.69
C GLY A 309 10.85 -51.06 10.56
N PRO A 310 10.77 -50.32 9.44
CA PRO A 310 11.53 -49.09 9.21
C PRO A 310 10.89 -47.80 9.80
N LEU A 311 9.75 -47.89 10.50
CA LEU A 311 9.06 -46.73 11.08
C LEU A 311 9.72 -46.22 12.37
N ALA A 312 9.50 -44.95 12.71
CA ALA A 312 10.16 -44.28 13.84
C ALA A 312 9.68 -44.72 15.24
N ASP A 313 8.53 -45.38 15.35
CA ASP A 313 8.04 -46.00 16.59
C ASP A 313 7.12 -47.19 16.28
N VAL A 314 6.86 -48.04 17.28
CA VAL A 314 6.06 -49.26 17.15
C VAL A 314 4.63 -48.99 16.69
N LEU A 315 4.15 -49.87 15.81
CA LEU A 315 2.77 -49.86 15.34
C LEU A 315 1.83 -50.29 16.47
N ARG A 316 0.69 -49.60 16.59
CA ARG A 316 -0.29 -49.85 17.65
C ARG A 316 -1.68 -49.91 17.07
N VAL A 317 -2.45 -50.94 17.42
CA VAL A 317 -3.83 -51.12 16.94
C VAL A 317 -4.76 -51.46 18.11
N ARG A 318 -5.96 -50.90 18.10
CA ARG A 318 -7.00 -51.18 19.12
C ARG A 318 -8.35 -51.41 18.46
N ARG A 319 -9.07 -52.44 18.93
CA ARG A 319 -10.49 -52.65 18.62
C ARG A 319 -11.31 -51.54 19.26
N ILE A 320 -12.14 -50.87 18.49
CA ILE A 320 -13.00 -49.78 18.96
C ILE A 320 -14.39 -49.88 18.31
N ALA A 321 -15.37 -49.27 18.95
CA ALA A 321 -16.58 -48.84 18.27
C ALA A 321 -16.35 -47.43 17.69
N PHE A 322 -16.81 -47.18 16.46
CA PHE A 322 -16.78 -45.86 15.83
C PHE A 322 -18.21 -45.30 15.71
N PRO A 323 -18.66 -44.39 16.60
CA PRO A 323 -20.06 -43.95 16.66
C PRO A 323 -20.49 -43.13 15.45
N MET A 324 -21.55 -43.56 14.78
CA MET A 324 -22.25 -42.89 13.68
C MET A 324 -23.68 -42.53 14.10
N ALA A 325 -24.38 -41.72 13.30
CA ALA A 325 -25.75 -41.30 13.60
C ALA A 325 -26.77 -42.47 13.64
N ASP A 326 -26.42 -43.62 13.04
CA ASP A 326 -27.25 -44.82 12.93
C ASP A 326 -26.78 -45.99 13.84
N GLY A 327 -25.86 -45.75 14.79
CA GLY A 327 -25.19 -46.76 15.61
C GLY A 327 -23.67 -46.71 15.41
N ALA A 328 -22.89 -47.57 16.09
CA ALA A 328 -21.43 -47.56 15.90
C ALA A 328 -20.98 -48.64 14.91
N ARG A 329 -19.99 -48.34 14.05
CA ARG A 329 -19.31 -49.36 13.25
C ARG A 329 -18.26 -50.09 14.10
N ALA A 330 -18.14 -51.41 13.93
CA ALA A 330 -17.00 -52.17 14.44
C ALA A 330 -15.73 -51.72 13.69
N ALA A 331 -14.68 -51.32 14.40
CA ALA A 331 -13.56 -50.63 13.76
C ALA A 331 -12.20 -50.89 14.46
N TYR A 332 -11.12 -50.77 13.69
CA TYR A 332 -9.76 -50.76 14.22
C TYR A 332 -9.18 -49.35 14.16
N ALA A 333 -8.72 -48.83 15.30
CA ALA A 333 -7.91 -47.62 15.37
C ALA A 333 -6.42 -48.00 15.34
N VAL A 334 -5.74 -47.65 14.24
CA VAL A 334 -4.31 -47.85 14.04
C VAL A 334 -3.57 -46.52 14.25
N LEU A 335 -2.52 -46.54 15.08
CA LEU A 335 -1.58 -45.45 15.25
C LEU A 335 -0.30 -45.76 14.49
N VAL A 336 0.13 -44.82 13.64
CA VAL A 336 1.35 -44.92 12.82
C VAL A 336 2.19 -43.68 13.07
N VAL A 337 3.44 -43.86 13.48
CA VAL A 337 4.43 -42.79 13.65
C VAL A 337 5.54 -43.01 12.62
N LYS A 338 5.52 -42.24 11.53
CA LYS A 338 6.53 -42.31 10.47
C LYS A 338 7.80 -41.57 10.88
N SER A 339 7.66 -40.42 11.53
CA SER A 339 8.77 -39.55 11.97
C SER A 339 8.34 -38.64 13.13
N MET A 340 9.25 -37.79 13.64
CA MET A 340 8.91 -36.75 14.63
C MET A 340 7.90 -35.71 14.13
N HIS A 341 7.70 -35.59 12.80
CA HIS A 341 6.81 -34.61 12.17
C HIS A 341 5.60 -35.25 11.49
N GLU A 342 5.62 -36.57 11.26
CA GLU A 342 4.53 -37.33 10.63
C GLU A 342 4.05 -38.46 11.56
N ALA A 343 2.91 -38.25 12.20
CA ALA A 343 2.20 -39.27 12.96
C ALA A 343 0.69 -39.17 12.73
N TYR A 344 0.01 -40.31 12.63
CA TYR A 344 -1.40 -40.40 12.29
C TYR A 344 -2.15 -41.39 13.18
N VAL A 345 -3.43 -41.11 13.40
CA VAL A 345 -4.42 -42.15 13.69
C VAL A 345 -5.27 -42.35 12.44
N GLN A 346 -5.43 -43.61 12.03
CA GLN A 346 -6.45 -44.00 11.06
C GLN A 346 -7.37 -45.04 11.68
N VAL A 347 -8.68 -44.80 11.54
CA VAL A 347 -9.73 -45.77 11.86
C VAL A 347 -10.19 -46.40 10.55
N VAL A 348 -10.23 -47.73 10.52
CA VAL A 348 -10.79 -48.52 9.42
C VAL A 348 -11.94 -49.39 9.94
N ASP A 349 -12.92 -49.66 9.08
CA ASP A 349 -13.97 -50.64 9.33
C ASP A 349 -13.35 -52.03 9.58
N ALA A 350 -13.83 -52.74 10.60
CA ALA A 350 -13.23 -53.99 11.04
C ALA A 350 -13.64 -55.21 10.21
N ALA A 351 -14.58 -55.07 9.26
CA ALA A 351 -14.96 -56.12 8.31
C ALA A 351 -14.39 -55.85 6.92
N SER A 352 -14.59 -54.64 6.37
CA SER A 352 -14.17 -54.31 5.00
C SER A 352 -12.75 -53.72 4.91
N GLY A 353 -12.23 -53.15 6.00
CA GLY A 353 -11.01 -52.33 5.98
C GLY A 353 -11.23 -50.94 5.40
N GLU A 354 -12.47 -50.54 5.12
CA GLU A 354 -12.76 -49.24 4.53
C GLU A 354 -12.33 -48.09 5.46
N PRO A 355 -11.80 -46.99 4.90
CA PRO A 355 -11.43 -45.80 5.66
C PRO A 355 -12.64 -45.14 6.38
N LEU A 356 -12.62 -45.06 7.71
CA LEU A 356 -13.66 -44.40 8.55
C LEU A 356 -13.23 -43.04 9.15
N LEU A 357 -11.96 -42.89 9.53
CA LEU A 357 -11.36 -41.61 9.96
C LEU A 357 -9.85 -41.58 9.68
N ARG A 358 -9.29 -40.44 9.24
CA ARG A 358 -7.83 -40.19 9.30
C ARG A 358 -7.56 -38.81 9.90
N LYS A 359 -6.64 -38.75 10.88
CA LYS A 359 -6.26 -37.54 11.61
C LYS A 359 -4.75 -37.53 11.91
N SER A 360 -4.10 -36.38 11.72
CA SER A 360 -2.73 -36.12 12.20
C SER A 360 -2.66 -36.04 13.72
N LEU A 361 -1.57 -36.56 14.29
CA LEU A 361 -1.24 -36.53 15.73
C LEU A 361 -0.19 -35.45 16.07
N VAL A 362 0.34 -34.73 15.08
CA VAL A 362 1.36 -33.67 15.28
C VAL A 362 0.72 -32.30 15.10
N GLN A 363 0.85 -31.42 16.10
CA GLN A 363 0.48 -30.01 15.99
C GLN A 363 1.68 -29.18 15.53
N HIS A 364 1.82 -28.99 14.22
CA HIS A 364 2.74 -28.03 13.63
C HIS A 364 2.06 -27.32 12.46
N ALA A 365 2.38 -26.04 12.29
CA ALA A 365 2.05 -25.28 11.10
C ALA A 365 3.24 -24.34 10.81
N GLU A 366 3.70 -24.32 9.58
CA GLU A 366 4.85 -23.52 9.14
C GLU A 366 4.80 -23.30 7.63
N GLY A 367 5.41 -22.23 7.14
CA GLY A 367 5.45 -21.92 5.71
C GLY A 367 6.78 -21.33 5.24
N THR A 368 7.06 -21.51 3.95
CA THR A 368 8.26 -20.98 3.29
C THR A 368 7.99 -19.57 2.79
N VAL A 369 8.73 -18.59 3.32
CA VAL A 369 8.46 -17.16 3.16
C VAL A 369 9.74 -16.35 2.94
N TYR A 370 9.61 -15.11 2.48
CA TYR A 370 10.68 -14.12 2.42
C TYR A 370 10.50 -13.11 3.55
N GLU A 371 11.55 -12.83 4.33
CA GLU A 371 11.47 -11.83 5.41
C GLU A 371 11.59 -10.39 4.89
N ASN A 372 12.03 -10.23 3.64
CA ASN A 372 12.21 -8.94 2.98
C ASN A 372 11.65 -9.02 1.55
N TYR A 373 12.49 -9.12 0.52
CA TYR A 373 12.05 -9.40 -0.85
C TYR A 373 13.03 -10.36 -1.57
N PRO A 374 12.58 -11.16 -2.56
CA PRO A 374 13.44 -12.08 -3.31
C PRO A 374 14.70 -11.41 -3.87
N GLY A 375 15.86 -11.89 -3.42
CA GLY A 375 17.17 -11.32 -3.81
C GLY A 375 17.63 -10.09 -3.02
N ALA A 376 16.92 -9.69 -1.96
CA ALA A 376 17.44 -8.74 -0.98
C ALA A 376 18.72 -9.28 -0.29
N PRO A 377 19.70 -8.42 0.08
CA PRO A 377 20.94 -8.86 0.72
C PRO A 377 20.76 -9.62 2.05
N LYS A 378 19.64 -9.39 2.74
CA LYS A 378 19.18 -10.13 3.92
C LYS A 378 17.65 -10.27 3.85
N GLY A 379 17.12 -11.38 4.37
CA GLY A 379 15.70 -11.74 4.27
C GLY A 379 15.22 -12.07 2.84
N GLY A 380 16.10 -12.00 1.83
CA GLY A 380 15.78 -12.23 0.44
C GLY A 380 16.04 -13.65 -0.07
N LYS A 381 16.26 -14.60 0.84
CA LYS A 381 16.21 -16.04 0.57
C LYS A 381 14.94 -16.59 1.23
N PRO A 382 14.30 -17.62 0.66
CA PRO A 382 13.18 -18.28 1.31
C PRO A 382 13.66 -18.93 2.62
N VAL A 383 12.84 -18.81 3.67
CA VAL A 383 13.05 -19.41 4.98
C VAL A 383 11.74 -19.97 5.52
N THR A 384 11.80 -21.12 6.20
CA THR A 384 10.64 -21.71 6.87
C THR A 384 10.37 -20.96 8.18
N LYS A 385 9.12 -20.53 8.39
CA LYS A 385 8.67 -19.82 9.60
C LYS A 385 7.48 -20.55 10.22
N SER A 386 7.49 -20.70 11.53
CA SER A 386 6.35 -21.27 12.25
C SER A 386 5.15 -20.33 12.22
N PHE A 387 3.97 -20.90 11.97
CA PHE A 387 2.65 -20.28 12.11
C PHE A 387 1.96 -20.73 13.42
N GLY A 388 2.75 -21.25 14.36
CA GLY A 388 2.33 -21.67 15.68
C GLY A 388 1.97 -20.52 16.62
N ARG A 389 1.81 -20.83 17.91
CA ARG A 389 1.38 -19.87 18.93
C ARG A 389 2.45 -18.83 19.24
N THR A 390 2.02 -17.58 19.35
CA THR A 390 2.79 -16.47 19.95
C THR A 390 2.02 -15.93 21.16
N PRO A 391 2.62 -15.08 22.02
CA PRO A 391 1.88 -14.41 23.09
C PRO A 391 0.69 -13.57 22.60
N GLN A 392 0.81 -12.98 21.41
CA GLN A 392 -0.17 -12.12 20.76
C GLN A 392 -1.23 -12.93 20.00
N SER A 393 -0.81 -14.04 19.40
CA SER A 393 -1.66 -15.03 18.72
C SER A 393 -1.71 -16.37 19.51
N PRO A 394 -2.43 -16.44 20.64
CA PRO A 394 -2.40 -17.59 21.55
C PRO A 394 -3.01 -18.88 20.98
N LYS A 395 -3.80 -18.78 19.91
CA LYS A 395 -4.32 -19.94 19.15
C LYS A 395 -3.37 -20.40 18.03
N GLY A 396 -2.35 -19.60 17.70
CA GLY A 396 -1.57 -19.71 16.47
C GLY A 396 -2.18 -18.91 15.33
N TRP A 397 -1.45 -18.77 14.22
CA TRP A 397 -1.89 -17.96 13.08
C TRP A 397 -2.88 -18.71 12.17
N VAL A 398 -2.89 -20.04 12.18
CA VAL A 398 -3.74 -20.89 11.32
C VAL A 398 -4.80 -21.64 12.14
N ASP A 399 -6.02 -21.79 11.62
CA ASP A 399 -6.97 -22.80 12.11
C ASP A 399 -6.48 -24.23 11.75
N VAL A 400 -5.58 -24.74 12.58
CA VAL A 400 -5.05 -26.12 12.50
C VAL A 400 -6.12 -27.21 12.71
N THR A 401 -7.36 -26.84 13.06
CA THR A 401 -8.47 -27.80 13.17
C THR A 401 -9.30 -27.92 11.89
N GLY A 402 -9.16 -26.98 10.93
CA GLY A 402 -9.95 -26.92 9.71
C GLY A 402 -11.46 -26.94 9.99
N LEU A 403 -11.89 -26.34 11.10
CA LEU A 403 -13.25 -26.45 11.64
C LEU A 403 -14.25 -25.69 10.78
N LEU A 404 -13.78 -24.67 10.06
CA LEU A 404 -14.52 -23.91 9.04
C LEU A 404 -14.75 -24.71 7.74
N GLY A 405 -14.30 -25.96 7.65
CA GLY A 405 -14.59 -26.88 6.55
C GLY A 405 -13.70 -26.73 5.31
N THR A 406 -12.85 -25.69 5.27
CA THR A 406 -11.90 -25.36 4.19
C THR A 406 -10.64 -26.24 4.18
N GLY A 407 -10.41 -27.03 5.22
CA GLY A 407 -9.11 -27.64 5.51
C GLY A 407 -8.14 -26.64 6.16
N ILE A 408 -6.92 -27.09 6.47
CA ILE A 408 -5.84 -26.24 6.97
C ILE A 408 -5.35 -25.38 5.80
N THR A 409 -5.47 -24.06 5.93
CA THR A 409 -5.25 -23.08 4.85
C THR A 409 -4.75 -21.74 5.43
N THR A 410 -4.51 -20.74 4.59
CA THR A 410 -4.11 -19.36 4.97
C THR A 410 -5.27 -18.59 5.61
N LEU A 411 -5.79 -19.11 6.72
CA LEU A 411 -6.93 -18.60 7.47
C LEU A 411 -6.73 -18.86 8.98
N GLY A 412 -6.93 -17.84 9.80
CA GLY A 412 -6.97 -17.95 11.24
C GLY A 412 -7.53 -16.71 11.90
N ASN A 413 -7.04 -16.38 13.10
CA ASN A 413 -7.66 -15.33 13.91
C ASN A 413 -7.43 -13.92 13.37
N ASN A 414 -6.25 -13.64 12.81
CA ASN A 414 -5.83 -12.27 12.50
C ASN A 414 -5.92 -11.94 11.01
N ALA A 415 -5.97 -12.96 10.15
CA ALA A 415 -6.03 -12.81 8.71
C ALA A 415 -6.72 -14.00 8.01
N ASP A 416 -7.31 -13.70 6.86
CA ASP A 416 -7.76 -14.65 5.85
C ASP A 416 -7.17 -14.21 4.51
N THR A 417 -6.33 -15.04 3.89
CA THR A 417 -5.61 -14.67 2.67
C THR A 417 -5.93 -15.62 1.53
N VAL A 418 -6.36 -15.03 0.41
CA VAL A 418 -6.78 -15.70 -0.82
C VAL A 418 -6.14 -15.01 -2.03
N ASN A 419 -6.10 -15.68 -3.16
CA ASN A 419 -5.80 -15.00 -4.42
C ASN A 419 -7.07 -14.31 -4.93
N ALA A 420 -6.99 -13.01 -5.25
CA ALA A 420 -8.13 -12.17 -5.62
C ALA A 420 -8.09 -11.72 -7.09
N TRP A 421 -7.84 -12.65 -8.01
CA TRP A 421 -7.47 -12.33 -9.38
C TRP A 421 -8.51 -11.51 -10.17
N THR A 422 -9.80 -11.53 -9.81
CA THR A 422 -10.88 -10.90 -10.59
C THR A 422 -11.24 -9.49 -10.15
N VAL A 423 -11.55 -9.28 -8.86
CA VAL A 423 -12.10 -8.02 -8.32
C VAL A 423 -11.28 -7.52 -7.13
N PRO A 424 -10.64 -6.35 -7.20
CA PRO A 424 -9.84 -5.82 -6.09
C PRO A 424 -10.65 -5.17 -4.96
N LEU A 425 -11.94 -4.89 -5.13
CA LEU A 425 -12.78 -4.28 -4.09
C LEU A 425 -13.23 -5.27 -3.00
N VAL A 426 -13.33 -6.56 -3.34
CA VAL A 426 -13.91 -7.58 -2.45
C VAL A 426 -13.28 -8.94 -2.76
N PRO A 427 -12.93 -9.75 -1.75
CA PRO A 427 -12.37 -11.08 -1.96
C PRO A 427 -13.47 -12.06 -2.36
N VAL A 428 -13.93 -11.99 -3.61
CA VAL A 428 -14.94 -12.88 -4.21
C VAL A 428 -14.36 -14.24 -4.58
N ASP A 429 -13.06 -14.30 -4.87
CA ASP A 429 -12.32 -15.49 -5.31
C ASP A 429 -11.92 -16.42 -4.13
N GLN A 430 -12.80 -16.56 -3.15
CA GLN A 430 -12.59 -17.30 -1.89
C GLN A 430 -12.08 -18.75 -2.04
N ALA A 431 -12.31 -19.36 -3.21
CA ALA A 431 -11.88 -20.71 -3.54
C ALA A 431 -10.39 -20.81 -3.94
N ILE A 432 -9.71 -19.71 -4.28
CA ILE A 432 -8.35 -19.72 -4.84
C ILE A 432 -7.32 -19.50 -3.72
N ARG A 433 -7.17 -20.50 -2.85
CA ARG A 433 -6.31 -20.45 -1.66
C ARG A 433 -5.47 -21.73 -1.49
N PRO A 434 -4.24 -21.64 -0.94
CA PRO A 434 -3.41 -22.81 -0.66
C PRO A 434 -4.01 -23.67 0.46
N ILE A 435 -4.10 -24.99 0.25
CA ILE A 435 -4.50 -25.95 1.28
C ILE A 435 -3.27 -26.79 1.65
N ALA A 436 -2.95 -26.86 2.93
CA ALA A 436 -1.80 -27.57 3.48
C ALA A 436 -2.27 -28.58 4.54
N PRO A 437 -2.76 -29.78 4.17
CA PRO A 437 -3.40 -30.73 5.10
C PRO A 437 -2.52 -31.21 6.26
N THR A 438 -1.20 -31.08 6.13
CA THR A 438 -0.20 -31.43 7.15
C THR A 438 0.23 -30.23 8.01
N GLY A 439 -0.19 -29.01 7.67
CA GLY A 439 0.32 -27.75 8.24
C GLY A 439 1.59 -27.21 7.57
N SER A 440 2.16 -27.91 6.59
CA SER A 440 3.34 -27.46 5.84
C SER A 440 2.96 -26.66 4.60
N PHE A 441 3.12 -25.35 4.67
CA PHE A 441 2.88 -24.38 3.60
C PHE A 441 4.17 -24.12 2.79
N ASP A 442 4.79 -25.19 2.29
CA ASP A 442 5.96 -25.12 1.42
C ASP A 442 5.54 -25.19 -0.06
N PHE A 443 5.49 -24.04 -0.72
CA PHE A 443 5.12 -23.93 -2.13
C PHE A 443 6.25 -23.30 -2.93
N ALA A 444 6.55 -23.88 -4.09
CA ALA A 444 7.57 -23.36 -4.98
C ALA A 444 7.16 -21.97 -5.52
N PHE A 445 8.09 -21.02 -5.44
CA PHE A 445 8.00 -19.73 -6.13
C PHE A 445 8.95 -19.72 -7.33
N PRO A 446 8.47 -20.08 -8.55
CA PRO A 446 9.27 -20.03 -9.76
C PRO A 446 9.54 -18.59 -10.24
N ASP A 447 8.86 -17.59 -9.67
CA ASP A 447 8.94 -16.17 -10.07
C ASP A 447 8.53 -16.04 -11.55
N ALA A 448 7.43 -16.72 -11.87
CA ALA A 448 6.94 -16.95 -13.21
C ALA A 448 6.54 -15.65 -13.90
N TRP A 449 5.87 -14.73 -13.20
CA TRP A 449 5.48 -13.43 -13.74
C TRP A 449 6.67 -12.66 -14.34
N ARG A 450 7.79 -12.56 -13.61
CA ARG A 450 9.05 -11.99 -14.12
C ARG A 450 9.66 -12.85 -15.22
N GLY A 451 9.75 -14.15 -14.99
CA GLY A 451 10.41 -15.11 -15.88
C GLY A 451 9.84 -15.09 -17.30
N THR A 452 8.52 -14.90 -17.41
CA THR A 452 7.82 -14.77 -18.70
C THR A 452 7.50 -13.33 -19.10
N LYS A 453 8.06 -12.31 -18.42
CA LYS A 453 7.83 -10.88 -18.70
C LYS A 453 6.34 -10.51 -18.82
N GLY A 454 5.53 -10.93 -17.84
CA GLY A 454 4.12 -10.56 -17.78
C GLY A 454 3.16 -11.36 -18.65
N ALA A 455 3.58 -12.51 -19.20
CA ALA A 455 2.69 -13.35 -20.01
C ALA A 455 1.39 -13.74 -19.26
N THR A 456 0.26 -13.68 -19.95
CA THR A 456 -1.08 -13.96 -19.40
C THR A 456 -1.14 -15.35 -18.74
N GLY A 457 -1.71 -15.43 -17.54
CA GLY A 457 -1.83 -16.64 -16.74
C GLY A 457 -0.53 -17.12 -16.06
N SER A 458 0.61 -16.46 -16.28
CA SER A 458 1.89 -16.92 -15.71
C SER A 458 1.95 -16.87 -14.17
N TRP A 459 1.27 -15.88 -13.56
CA TRP A 459 1.16 -15.63 -12.13
C TRP A 459 0.53 -16.80 -11.34
N VAL A 460 -0.31 -17.61 -12.00
CA VAL A 460 -0.99 -18.79 -11.41
C VAL A 460 0.03 -19.78 -10.82
N ARG A 461 1.26 -19.82 -11.36
CA ARG A 461 2.35 -20.67 -10.85
C ARG A 461 3.01 -20.14 -9.57
N ASP A 462 2.84 -18.87 -9.26
CA ASP A 462 3.37 -18.19 -8.07
C ASP A 462 2.30 -18.10 -6.94
N ALA A 463 1.02 -18.24 -7.28
CA ALA A 463 -0.16 -17.92 -6.47
C ALA A 463 -0.23 -18.55 -5.05
N ASN A 464 0.17 -19.82 -4.89
CA ASN A 464 0.17 -20.43 -3.55
C ASN A 464 1.29 -19.84 -2.66
N ALA A 465 2.45 -19.54 -3.24
CA ALA A 465 3.55 -18.91 -2.51
C ALA A 465 3.24 -17.44 -2.20
N ALA A 466 2.59 -16.72 -3.12
CA ALA A 466 2.12 -15.34 -2.92
C ALA A 466 1.16 -15.25 -1.71
N ALA A 467 0.09 -16.07 -1.73
CA ALA A 467 -0.89 -16.12 -0.63
C ALA A 467 -0.25 -16.50 0.73
N VAL A 468 0.71 -17.43 0.76
CA VAL A 468 1.43 -17.80 2.00
C VAL A 468 2.35 -16.67 2.48
N ASN A 469 3.03 -15.97 1.58
CA ASN A 469 3.92 -14.87 1.95
C ASN A 469 3.14 -13.66 2.49
N LEU A 470 2.04 -13.28 1.84
CA LEU A 470 1.13 -12.24 2.32
C LEU A 470 0.51 -12.60 3.68
N PHE A 471 0.02 -13.83 3.84
CA PHE A 471 -0.53 -14.33 5.10
C PHE A 471 0.48 -14.29 6.26
N TYR A 472 1.73 -14.68 6.00
CA TYR A 472 2.83 -14.56 6.96
C TYR A 472 3.06 -13.10 7.38
N HIS A 473 3.16 -12.18 6.42
CA HIS A 473 3.40 -10.78 6.77
C HIS A 473 2.22 -10.18 7.53
N HIS A 474 0.96 -10.43 7.17
CA HIS A 474 -0.20 -9.96 7.92
C HIS A 474 -0.17 -10.40 9.39
N ASN A 475 0.05 -11.69 9.65
CA ASN A 475 0.10 -12.20 11.03
C ASN A 475 1.33 -11.70 11.81
N ARG A 476 2.48 -11.55 11.15
CA ARG A 476 3.68 -10.94 11.73
C ARG A 476 3.44 -9.46 12.10
N ILE A 477 2.78 -8.69 11.24
CA ILE A 477 2.50 -7.27 11.49
C ILE A 477 1.47 -7.12 12.62
N HIS A 478 0.42 -7.96 12.64
CA HIS A 478 -0.50 -8.07 13.78
C HIS A 478 0.26 -8.24 15.10
N ASP A 479 1.09 -9.29 15.20
CA ASP A 479 1.82 -9.59 16.43
C ASP A 479 2.81 -8.48 16.80
N GLU A 480 3.49 -7.85 15.82
CA GLU A 480 4.35 -6.68 16.05
C GLU A 480 3.56 -5.49 16.59
N PHE A 481 2.47 -5.08 15.94
CA PHE A 481 1.70 -3.90 16.37
C PHE A 481 0.98 -4.15 17.71
N TYR A 482 0.62 -5.40 18.01
CA TYR A 482 0.12 -5.80 19.34
C TYR A 482 1.18 -5.59 20.43
N GLU A 483 2.48 -5.89 20.19
CA GLU A 483 3.57 -5.58 21.14
C GLU A 483 3.66 -4.08 21.47
N PHE A 484 3.27 -3.22 20.53
CA PHE A 484 3.36 -1.77 20.68
C PHE A 484 2.07 -1.07 21.15
N GLY A 485 0.95 -1.80 21.27
CA GLY A 485 -0.30 -1.31 21.87
C GLY A 485 -1.56 -1.45 21.01
N PHE A 486 -1.45 -1.89 19.76
CA PHE A 486 -2.59 -2.14 18.87
C PHE A 486 -3.24 -3.48 19.21
N THR A 487 -3.98 -3.46 20.31
CA THR A 487 -4.66 -4.58 20.96
C THR A 487 -6.15 -4.60 20.60
N GLU A 488 -6.90 -5.58 21.11
CA GLU A 488 -8.34 -5.72 20.85
C GLU A 488 -9.12 -4.43 21.18
N THR A 489 -8.86 -3.80 22.33
CA THR A 489 -9.50 -2.51 22.71
C THR A 489 -9.03 -1.29 21.92
N ALA A 490 -7.98 -1.43 21.11
CA ALA A 490 -7.49 -0.39 20.20
C ALA A 490 -8.09 -0.51 18.79
N GLY A 491 -8.99 -1.48 18.57
CA GLY A 491 -9.56 -1.78 17.27
C GLY A 491 -8.56 -2.43 16.31
N ASN A 492 -7.85 -3.45 16.80
CA ASN A 492 -7.03 -4.30 15.94
C ASN A 492 -7.88 -5.31 15.14
N PHE A 493 -7.26 -6.04 14.23
CA PHE A 493 -7.95 -6.92 13.29
C PHE A 493 -7.96 -8.37 13.78
N GLN A 494 -9.06 -8.81 14.41
CA GLN A 494 -9.19 -10.13 15.01
C GLN A 494 -10.61 -10.73 14.84
N LEU A 495 -10.69 -12.00 14.45
CA LEU A 495 -11.96 -12.76 14.40
C LEU A 495 -12.55 -12.99 15.80
N ASP A 496 -11.69 -13.31 16.77
CA ASP A 496 -12.04 -13.54 18.17
C ASP A 496 -11.11 -12.69 19.05
N ASN A 497 -11.72 -11.86 19.90
CA ASN A 497 -11.03 -10.97 20.84
C ASN A 497 -10.84 -11.62 22.22
N PHE A 498 -11.22 -12.88 22.38
CA PHE A 498 -11.06 -13.68 23.60
C PHE A 498 -11.68 -13.05 24.86
N GLY A 499 -12.69 -12.20 24.69
CA GLY A 499 -13.35 -11.46 25.77
C GLY A 499 -12.56 -10.26 26.32
N LYS A 500 -11.48 -9.81 25.65
CA LYS A 500 -10.62 -8.71 26.12
C LYS A 500 -11.16 -7.30 25.84
N GLY A 501 -12.22 -7.17 25.04
CA GLY A 501 -12.79 -5.89 24.59
C GLY A 501 -12.66 -5.68 23.07
N GLY A 502 -12.99 -4.47 22.59
CA GLY A 502 -13.11 -4.18 21.16
C GLY A 502 -14.26 -4.91 20.47
N LEU A 503 -14.43 -4.70 19.17
CA LEU A 503 -15.37 -5.42 18.33
C LEU A 503 -14.64 -6.44 17.47
N GLY A 504 -14.64 -7.71 17.89
CA GLY A 504 -14.09 -8.79 17.07
C GLY A 504 -14.99 -9.15 15.88
N GLY A 505 -14.43 -9.94 14.96
CA GLY A 505 -15.07 -10.33 13.70
C GLY A 505 -14.36 -9.78 12.45
N ASP A 506 -13.21 -9.14 12.62
CA ASP A 506 -12.65 -8.17 11.65
C ASP A 506 -11.18 -8.42 11.27
N LEU A 507 -10.77 -9.69 11.31
CA LEU A 507 -9.52 -10.19 10.71
C LEU A 507 -9.23 -9.56 9.32
N ILE A 508 -7.95 -9.36 8.97
CA ILE A 508 -7.58 -8.78 7.67
C ILE A 508 -7.86 -9.76 6.53
N LEU A 509 -8.63 -9.30 5.54
CA LEU A 509 -8.84 -9.99 4.26
C LEU A 509 -7.70 -9.62 3.31
N GLY A 510 -6.82 -10.57 3.01
CA GLY A 510 -5.68 -10.41 2.11
C GLY A 510 -6.00 -10.92 0.71
N GLY A 511 -5.96 -10.04 -0.29
CA GLY A 511 -6.04 -10.35 -1.71
C GLY A 511 -4.66 -10.41 -2.35
N ALA A 512 -4.10 -11.61 -2.48
CA ALA A 512 -2.86 -11.87 -3.21
C ALA A 512 -3.10 -11.81 -4.73
N GLN A 513 -2.13 -11.30 -5.48
CA GLN A 513 -2.17 -11.13 -6.94
C GLN A 513 -3.49 -10.50 -7.42
N SER A 514 -3.98 -9.52 -6.68
CA SER A 514 -5.33 -8.99 -6.85
C SER A 514 -5.49 -8.32 -8.23
N GLY A 515 -6.65 -8.51 -8.87
CA GLY A 515 -6.87 -8.06 -10.25
C GLY A 515 -5.97 -8.72 -11.31
N ALA A 516 -5.31 -9.86 -11.03
CA ALA A 516 -4.42 -10.52 -11.98
C ALA A 516 -5.04 -10.86 -13.35
N THR A 517 -6.34 -11.17 -13.46
CA THR A 517 -6.93 -11.52 -14.77
C THR A 517 -7.04 -10.35 -15.74
N GLY A 518 -6.93 -9.10 -15.28
CA GLY A 518 -6.95 -7.90 -16.13
C GLY A 518 -8.25 -7.76 -16.92
N LEU A 519 -9.33 -7.34 -16.25
CA LEU A 519 -10.55 -6.92 -16.93
C LEU A 519 -10.18 -5.84 -17.96
N THR A 520 -10.45 -6.13 -19.23
CA THR A 520 -9.95 -5.36 -20.37
C THR A 520 -10.70 -4.04 -20.51
N ASP A 521 -9.97 -2.93 -20.32
CA ASP A 521 -10.39 -1.56 -20.64
C ASP A 521 -11.58 -1.00 -19.80
N PRO A 522 -11.86 0.32 -19.88
CA PRO A 522 -11.31 1.33 -18.98
C PRO A 522 -12.06 1.46 -17.63
N ILE A 523 -12.85 0.47 -17.22
CA ILE A 523 -13.74 0.60 -16.05
C ILE A 523 -13.00 0.39 -14.71
N LEU A 524 -11.91 -0.40 -14.66
CA LEU A 524 -11.13 -0.63 -13.43
C LEU A 524 -9.62 -0.83 -13.72
N GLY A 525 -8.88 0.26 -13.95
CA GLY A 525 -7.40 0.25 -14.02
C GLY A 525 -6.67 -0.06 -12.71
N LEU A 526 -7.36 -0.65 -11.72
CA LEU A 526 -6.97 -0.69 -10.31
C LEU A 526 -6.07 -1.88 -9.90
N GLY A 527 -5.77 -2.81 -10.80
CA GLY A 527 -5.15 -4.12 -10.46
C GLY A 527 -3.67 -4.29 -10.82
N ARG A 528 -2.91 -3.21 -11.06
CA ARG A 528 -1.49 -3.25 -11.46
C ARG A 528 -0.69 -2.10 -10.88
N ASN A 529 0.62 -2.31 -10.70
CA ASN A 529 1.62 -1.29 -10.33
C ASN A 529 1.26 -0.48 -9.07
N ASN A 530 0.58 -1.11 -8.11
CA ASN A 530 0.18 -0.48 -6.87
C ASN A 530 -0.03 -1.55 -5.77
N ALA A 531 -0.55 -1.13 -4.62
CA ALA A 531 -1.25 -1.96 -3.64
C ALA A 531 -2.38 -1.09 -3.03
N ASN A 532 -3.20 -1.62 -2.12
CA ASN A 532 -4.04 -0.77 -1.25
C ASN A 532 -4.50 -1.48 0.03
N MET A 533 -4.99 -0.68 0.98
CA MET A 533 -5.71 -1.11 2.17
C MET A 533 -7.03 -0.33 2.31
N ILE A 534 -8.16 -1.04 2.26
CA ILE A 534 -9.48 -0.54 2.63
C ILE A 534 -9.65 -0.77 4.13
N THR A 535 -9.55 0.30 4.92
CA THR A 535 -9.80 0.22 6.36
C THR A 535 -11.25 0.52 6.67
N LEU A 536 -11.95 -0.43 7.28
CA LEU A 536 -13.34 -0.30 7.74
C LEU A 536 -13.37 -0.21 9.27
N PRO A 537 -14.49 0.27 9.88
CA PRO A 537 -14.60 0.39 11.34
C PRO A 537 -14.34 -0.89 12.13
N ASP A 538 -14.06 -0.73 13.44
CA ASP A 538 -13.90 -1.84 14.39
C ASP A 538 -15.07 -2.83 14.29
N GLY A 539 -14.78 -4.13 14.25
CA GLY A 539 -15.78 -5.18 14.00
C GLY A 539 -16.19 -5.38 12.54
N ILE A 540 -15.57 -4.67 11.59
CA ILE A 540 -15.73 -4.88 10.14
C ILE A 540 -14.36 -5.17 9.50
N PRO A 541 -14.16 -6.32 8.83
CA PRO A 541 -12.88 -6.71 8.23
C PRO A 541 -12.27 -5.65 7.31
N GLY A 542 -11.00 -5.32 7.54
CA GLY A 542 -10.20 -4.55 6.58
C GLY A 542 -9.75 -5.41 5.39
N ILE A 543 -9.54 -4.80 4.21
CA ILE A 543 -9.15 -5.50 2.98
C ILE A 543 -7.81 -4.94 2.47
N THR A 544 -6.77 -5.78 2.42
CA THR A 544 -5.46 -5.43 1.83
C THR A 544 -5.29 -6.16 0.51
N ASN A 545 -4.93 -5.45 -0.56
CA ASN A 545 -4.65 -6.02 -1.88
C ASN A 545 -3.20 -5.80 -2.30
N MET A 546 -2.53 -6.87 -2.73
CA MET A 546 -1.23 -6.82 -3.41
C MET A 546 -1.42 -7.02 -4.91
N TYR A 547 -0.75 -6.21 -5.74
CA TYR A 547 -0.84 -6.32 -7.20
C TYR A 547 0.45 -6.79 -7.86
N LEU A 548 0.29 -7.30 -9.08
CA LEU A 548 1.41 -7.52 -9.99
C LEU A 548 1.90 -6.18 -10.55
N TRP A 549 3.22 -6.07 -10.73
CA TRP A 549 3.90 -4.90 -11.27
C TRP A 549 4.50 -5.22 -12.63
N ASN A 550 4.48 -4.27 -13.56
CA ASN A 550 5.03 -4.37 -14.91
C ASN A 550 5.40 -2.98 -15.48
N PRO A 551 6.30 -2.91 -16.48
CA PRO A 551 6.52 -1.68 -17.22
C PRO A 551 5.21 -1.20 -17.87
N VAL A 552 4.97 0.11 -17.79
CA VAL A 552 4.01 0.88 -18.58
C VAL A 552 4.79 2.04 -19.18
N ASP A 553 4.79 2.11 -20.50
CA ASP A 553 5.58 3.06 -21.29
C ASP A 553 5.20 4.50 -20.95
N ASP A 554 6.19 5.38 -20.82
CA ASP A 554 6.03 6.79 -20.43
C ASP A 554 5.14 7.06 -19.18
N ALA A 555 4.99 6.08 -18.28
CA ALA A 555 4.25 6.23 -17.02
C ALA A 555 4.98 5.59 -15.83
N PHE A 556 5.30 4.29 -15.93
CA PHE A 556 5.94 3.51 -14.89
C PHE A 556 6.82 2.40 -15.49
N GLU A 557 8.10 2.68 -15.74
CA GLU A 557 9.06 1.73 -16.29
C GLU A 557 9.63 0.73 -15.25
N GLY A 558 8.86 0.32 -14.25
CA GLY A 558 9.32 -0.64 -13.24
C GLY A 558 9.43 -2.06 -13.80
N PRO A 559 10.28 -2.93 -13.21
CA PRO A 559 10.41 -4.32 -13.64
C PRO A 559 9.16 -5.16 -13.37
N TYR A 560 8.97 -6.23 -14.16
CA TYR A 560 7.98 -7.27 -13.85
C TYR A 560 8.25 -7.90 -12.48
N ARG A 561 7.32 -7.75 -11.54
CA ARG A 561 7.41 -8.22 -10.15
C ARG A 561 6.04 -8.59 -9.59
N ASP A 562 6.04 -9.41 -8.55
CA ASP A 562 4.84 -9.75 -7.79
C ASP A 562 4.90 -9.00 -6.44
N GLY A 563 3.88 -8.19 -6.15
CA GLY A 563 3.83 -7.31 -4.97
C GLY A 563 3.75 -8.07 -3.65
N ASP A 564 3.17 -9.28 -3.68
CA ASP A 564 3.06 -10.22 -2.54
C ASP A 564 4.40 -10.65 -1.93
N PHE A 565 5.51 -10.27 -2.55
CA PHE A 565 6.87 -10.59 -2.12
C PHE A 565 7.73 -9.36 -1.78
N ASP A 566 7.19 -8.15 -1.68
CA ASP A 566 7.90 -7.01 -1.07
C ASP A 566 7.32 -6.72 0.33
N ALA A 567 8.03 -7.18 1.36
CA ALA A 567 7.66 -6.95 2.77
C ALA A 567 7.41 -5.49 3.12
N THR A 568 8.00 -4.54 2.38
CA THR A 568 7.81 -3.11 2.63
C THR A 568 6.49 -2.57 2.06
N ILE A 569 6.00 -3.14 0.96
CA ILE A 569 4.67 -2.82 0.42
C ILE A 569 3.60 -3.40 1.35
N ILE A 570 3.72 -4.67 1.74
CA ILE A 570 2.74 -5.32 2.62
C ILE A 570 2.63 -4.61 3.99
N GLN A 571 3.75 -4.17 4.56
CA GLN A 571 3.72 -3.42 5.83
C GLN A 571 3.27 -1.96 5.66
N HIS A 572 3.46 -1.36 4.48
CA HIS A 572 2.87 -0.06 4.17
C HIS A 572 1.33 -0.15 4.21
N GLU A 573 0.74 -1.11 3.48
CA GLU A 573 -0.72 -1.27 3.44
C GLU A 573 -1.33 -1.61 4.80
N TYR A 574 -0.75 -2.56 5.55
CA TYR A 574 -1.27 -2.89 6.89
C TYR A 574 -1.20 -1.68 7.85
N ALA A 575 -0.21 -0.80 7.68
CA ALA A 575 -0.07 0.40 8.51
C ALA A 575 -1.12 1.48 8.20
N HIS A 576 -1.75 1.50 7.01
CA HIS A 576 -2.98 2.27 6.78
C HIS A 576 -4.14 1.75 7.65
N GLY A 577 -4.21 0.42 7.84
CA GLY A 577 -5.14 -0.22 8.77
C GLY A 577 -4.96 0.24 10.21
N LEU A 578 -3.71 0.22 10.69
CA LEU A 578 -3.34 0.76 12.01
C LEU A 578 -3.73 2.25 12.12
N SER A 579 -3.28 3.08 11.19
CA SER A 579 -3.38 4.54 11.32
C SER A 579 -4.84 5.02 11.26
N ASN A 580 -5.66 4.46 10.37
CA ASN A 580 -7.09 4.81 10.28
C ASN A 580 -7.94 4.26 11.42
N ARG A 581 -7.59 3.13 12.04
CA ARG A 581 -8.25 2.63 13.26
C ARG A 581 -7.85 3.45 14.49
N TYR A 582 -6.57 3.83 14.59
CA TYR A 582 -5.95 4.24 15.86
C TYR A 582 -5.80 5.76 16.03
N VAL A 583 -5.76 6.55 14.94
CA VAL A 583 -5.83 8.01 15.02
C VAL A 583 -7.29 8.43 15.30
N GLY A 584 -7.51 9.24 16.34
CA GLY A 584 -8.84 9.74 16.71
C GLY A 584 -9.83 8.70 17.25
N GLY A 585 -9.56 7.40 17.12
CA GLY A 585 -10.35 6.30 17.69
C GLY A 585 -11.73 6.06 17.07
N GLY A 586 -12.02 6.70 15.94
CA GLY A 586 -13.29 6.57 15.21
C GLY A 586 -13.08 5.87 13.87
N GLY A 587 -13.48 4.61 13.75
CA GLY A 587 -13.14 3.75 12.61
C GLY A 587 -13.71 4.11 11.23
N LEU A 588 -14.31 5.29 11.06
CA LEU A 588 -14.70 5.84 9.74
C LEU A 588 -13.53 6.54 9.01
N GLY A 589 -12.34 6.55 9.61
CA GLY A 589 -11.17 7.27 9.10
C GLY A 589 -11.00 8.62 9.80
N ALA A 590 -9.74 9.05 9.91
CA ALA A 590 -9.34 10.31 10.53
C ALA A 590 -8.07 10.87 9.86
N LEU A 591 -7.89 10.53 8.57
CA LEU A 591 -6.75 10.83 7.71
C LEU A 591 -7.20 11.09 6.24
N GLY A 592 -8.41 11.61 6.04
CA GLY A 592 -8.99 11.88 4.71
C GLY A 592 -8.48 13.16 4.04
N VAL A 593 -7.98 14.12 4.80
CA VAL A 593 -7.50 15.43 4.28
C VAL A 593 -6.00 15.43 3.96
N VAL A 594 -5.50 16.44 3.23
CA VAL A 594 -4.12 16.46 2.68
C VAL A 594 -3.04 16.14 3.72
N GLN A 595 -2.97 16.84 4.87
CA GLN A 595 -1.92 16.53 5.86
C GLN A 595 -2.20 15.21 6.61
N GLY A 596 -3.45 14.85 6.87
CA GLY A 596 -3.83 13.59 7.50
C GLY A 596 -3.42 12.39 6.65
N GLY A 597 -3.89 12.35 5.40
CA GLY A 597 -3.55 11.31 4.42
C GLY A 597 -2.06 11.24 4.11
N SER A 598 -1.37 12.40 4.05
CA SER A 598 0.09 12.45 3.94
C SER A 598 0.79 11.76 5.10
N MET A 599 0.31 11.95 6.33
CA MET A 599 0.85 11.18 7.46
C MET A 599 0.49 9.70 7.39
N GLY A 600 -0.70 9.34 6.88
CA GLY A 600 -1.09 7.96 6.55
C GLY A 600 -0.04 7.25 5.68
N GLU A 601 0.20 7.80 4.49
CA GLU A 601 1.24 7.34 3.56
C GLU A 601 2.64 7.32 4.21
N GLY A 602 2.98 8.39 4.92
CA GLY A 602 4.28 8.52 5.55
C GLY A 602 4.51 7.53 6.70
N TRP A 603 3.46 7.14 7.42
CA TRP A 603 3.51 6.05 8.39
C TRP A 603 3.69 4.71 7.71
N GLY A 604 2.98 4.44 6.62
CA GLY A 604 3.16 3.21 5.84
C GLY A 604 4.62 2.96 5.48
N ASP A 605 5.26 3.96 4.84
CA ASP A 605 6.70 3.92 4.54
C ASP A 605 7.56 3.78 5.81
N TRP A 606 7.26 4.56 6.85
CA TRP A 606 8.07 4.59 8.05
C TRP A 606 8.03 3.26 8.84
N PHE A 607 6.86 2.64 9.04
CA PHE A 607 6.73 1.36 9.73
C PHE A 607 7.42 0.24 8.95
N ALA A 608 7.20 0.15 7.63
CA ALA A 608 7.84 -0.81 6.75
C ALA A 608 9.37 -0.79 6.87
N MET A 609 9.99 0.39 6.76
CA MET A 609 11.44 0.52 6.91
C MET A 609 11.91 0.44 8.37
N ASN A 610 11.08 0.80 9.35
CA ASN A 610 11.43 0.65 10.77
C ASN A 610 11.50 -0.82 11.15
N HIS A 611 10.60 -1.67 10.67
CA HIS A 611 10.67 -3.12 10.84
C HIS A 611 11.96 -3.70 10.24
N LEU A 612 12.23 -3.44 8.94
CA LEU A 612 13.46 -3.94 8.31
C LEU A 612 14.74 -3.44 9.00
N PHE A 613 14.71 -2.23 9.60
CA PHE A 613 15.81 -1.71 10.41
C PHE A 613 15.89 -2.39 11.77
N ARG A 614 14.77 -2.59 12.49
CA ARG A 614 14.66 -3.25 13.79
C ARG A 614 15.29 -4.65 13.74
N GLU A 615 14.84 -5.46 12.77
CA GLU A 615 15.31 -6.84 12.55
C GLU A 615 16.66 -6.91 11.81
N GLY A 616 17.24 -5.76 11.43
CA GLY A 616 18.55 -5.69 10.78
C GLY A 616 18.61 -6.28 9.37
N LEU A 617 17.45 -6.44 8.72
CA LEU A 617 17.25 -6.87 7.35
C LEU A 617 17.65 -5.77 6.34
N SER A 618 17.50 -4.50 6.72
CA SER A 618 18.00 -3.35 5.96
C SER A 618 18.62 -2.29 6.86
N ARG A 619 19.40 -1.39 6.25
CA ARG A 619 19.90 -0.14 6.85
C ARG A 619 19.62 1.09 5.99
N THR A 620 18.97 0.92 4.84
CA THR A 620 18.58 2.00 3.93
C THR A 620 17.19 2.52 4.29
N ALA A 621 16.94 3.79 3.98
CA ALA A 621 15.62 4.39 4.11
C ALA A 621 14.92 4.33 2.73
N VAL A 622 14.53 3.12 2.33
CA VAL A 622 13.95 2.84 1.01
C VAL A 622 12.82 1.82 1.14
N THR A 623 11.61 2.22 0.77
CA THR A 623 10.43 1.36 0.54
C THR A 623 10.39 0.88 -0.91
N ALA A 624 9.72 -0.24 -1.19
CA ALA A 624 9.41 -0.74 -2.53
C ALA A 624 10.65 -0.95 -3.44
N ALA A 625 11.77 -1.37 -2.86
CA ALA A 625 13.03 -1.57 -3.57
C ALA A 625 13.03 -2.80 -4.51
N TYR A 626 12.04 -3.69 -4.38
CA TYR A 626 11.87 -4.85 -5.27
C TYR A 626 11.31 -4.45 -6.64
N VAL A 627 10.38 -3.48 -6.64
CA VAL A 627 9.59 -2.99 -7.78
C VAL A 627 10.07 -1.63 -8.32
N GLY A 628 10.96 -0.93 -7.60
CA GLY A 628 11.53 0.36 -7.99
C GLY A 628 13.07 0.39 -8.07
N ASP A 629 13.65 1.58 -7.90
CA ASP A 629 15.12 1.73 -7.85
C ASP A 629 15.70 1.24 -6.50
N LYS A 630 16.91 0.70 -6.53
CA LYS A 630 17.58 0.18 -5.32
C LYS A 630 18.05 1.28 -4.33
N LYS A 631 18.01 2.57 -4.71
CA LYS A 631 18.44 3.67 -3.83
C LYS A 631 17.29 4.52 -3.29
N ARG A 632 16.14 4.58 -3.99
CA ARG A 632 14.95 5.37 -3.61
C ARG A 632 13.60 4.64 -3.74
N GLY A 633 13.58 3.44 -4.30
CA GLY A 633 12.34 2.68 -4.53
C GLY A 633 11.48 3.34 -5.60
N ILE A 634 10.20 3.54 -5.26
CA ILE A 634 9.20 4.24 -6.08
C ILE A 634 9.02 5.72 -5.69
N ARG A 635 9.65 6.15 -4.59
CA ARG A 635 9.54 7.47 -3.95
C ARG A 635 10.58 8.45 -4.52
N ASN A 636 10.49 9.73 -4.18
CA ASN A 636 11.32 10.77 -4.80
C ASN A 636 12.79 10.69 -4.35
N TRP A 637 13.07 10.37 -3.08
CA TRP A 637 14.43 10.10 -2.55
C TRP A 637 14.50 8.94 -1.54
N ASN A 638 15.73 8.58 -1.18
CA ASN A 638 16.03 7.89 0.07
C ASN A 638 15.68 8.81 1.27
N TYR A 639 14.88 8.34 2.24
CA TYR A 639 14.46 9.19 3.37
C TYR A 639 15.60 9.69 4.27
N ALA A 640 16.77 9.02 4.26
CA ALA A 640 17.95 9.50 4.97
C ALA A 640 18.61 10.72 4.30
N GLU A 641 18.31 10.98 3.03
CA GLU A 641 18.87 12.06 2.20
C GLU A 641 17.78 13.04 1.70
N HIS A 642 16.52 12.80 2.06
CA HIS A 642 15.36 13.57 1.60
C HIS A 642 15.44 15.05 2.06
N PRO A 643 15.33 16.03 1.14
CA PRO A 643 15.65 17.43 1.45
C PRO A 643 14.47 18.27 1.98
N THR A 644 13.23 17.76 1.96
CA THR A 644 12.03 18.53 2.32
C THR A 644 11.88 18.87 3.80
N THR A 645 11.04 19.86 4.03
CA THR A 645 10.59 20.45 5.29
C THR A 645 9.09 20.71 5.20
N PHE A 646 8.47 21.09 6.32
CA PHE A 646 7.04 21.40 6.40
C PHE A 646 6.59 22.56 5.48
N GLY A 647 7.49 23.46 5.09
CA GLY A 647 7.17 24.53 4.13
C GLY A 647 7.21 24.08 2.67
N ASP A 648 7.42 22.80 2.39
CA ASP A 648 7.50 22.23 1.05
C ASP A 648 6.26 21.37 0.70
N ILE A 649 5.09 21.54 1.35
CA ILE A 649 3.87 20.80 0.96
C ILE A 649 3.50 21.16 -0.49
N GLY A 650 3.24 20.13 -1.31
CA GLY A 650 2.98 20.24 -2.75
C GLY A 650 4.23 20.35 -3.62
N TYR A 651 5.43 20.07 -3.11
CA TYR A 651 6.69 20.23 -3.86
C TYR A 651 6.85 19.33 -5.10
N ASP A 652 6.29 18.11 -5.15
CA ASP A 652 6.50 17.21 -6.31
C ASP A 652 5.76 17.75 -7.54
N THR A 653 6.14 17.22 -8.67
CA THR A 653 5.52 17.34 -10.00
C THR A 653 4.07 16.87 -10.08
N SER A 654 3.44 16.44 -8.99
CA SER A 654 2.00 16.16 -8.85
C SER A 654 1.22 17.30 -8.17
N GLY A 655 1.88 18.28 -7.53
CA GLY A 655 1.21 19.23 -6.64
C GLY A 655 1.01 18.64 -5.24
N PRO A 656 0.10 19.21 -4.41
CA PRO A 656 -0.31 18.65 -3.12
C PRO A 656 -0.85 17.23 -3.32
N GLU A 657 -0.20 16.23 -2.72
CA GLU A 657 -0.45 14.83 -3.04
C GLU A 657 0.07 13.94 -1.91
N VAL A 658 -0.79 13.10 -1.34
CA VAL A 658 -0.54 12.40 -0.06
C VAL A 658 0.70 11.51 -0.06
N HIS A 659 1.01 10.81 -1.15
CA HIS A 659 2.21 9.97 -1.21
C HIS A 659 3.49 10.83 -1.24
N SER A 660 3.46 11.93 -1.99
CA SER A 660 4.59 12.84 -2.20
C SER A 660 4.87 13.68 -0.95
N ASP A 661 3.82 14.24 -0.33
CA ASP A 661 3.90 15.05 0.89
C ASP A 661 4.10 14.19 2.14
N GLY A 662 3.63 12.94 2.13
CA GLY A 662 3.99 11.93 3.11
C GLY A 662 5.50 11.69 3.21
N GLU A 663 6.27 11.93 2.13
CA GLU A 663 7.74 11.85 2.20
C GLU A 663 8.36 12.85 3.19
N ILE A 664 7.71 13.99 3.44
CA ILE A 664 8.11 14.99 4.44
C ILE A 664 7.98 14.41 5.86
N TRP A 665 6.87 13.70 6.12
CA TRP A 665 6.59 13.05 7.40
C TRP A 665 7.55 11.88 7.65
N THR A 666 7.70 10.98 6.67
CA THR A 666 8.62 9.83 6.74
C THR A 666 10.05 10.27 7.01
N ALA A 667 10.55 11.28 6.28
CA ALA A 667 11.90 11.81 6.47
C ALA A 667 12.11 12.42 7.87
N THR A 668 11.06 13.01 8.45
CA THR A 668 11.08 13.57 9.81
C THR A 668 11.14 12.47 10.87
N LEU A 669 10.30 11.44 10.76
CA LEU A 669 10.32 10.29 11.66
C LEU A 669 11.60 9.43 11.50
N TRP A 670 12.20 9.40 10.31
CA TRP A 670 13.49 8.76 10.09
C TRP A 670 14.65 9.53 10.74
N ASP A 671 14.67 10.86 10.63
CA ASP A 671 15.61 11.72 11.38
C ASP A 671 15.43 11.55 12.90
N LEU A 672 14.19 11.39 13.38
CA LEU A 672 13.87 11.15 14.80
C LEU A 672 14.48 9.83 15.28
N ARG A 673 14.17 8.71 14.61
CA ARG A 673 14.75 7.40 14.97
C ARG A 673 16.28 7.41 14.86
N THR A 674 16.84 8.11 13.88
CA THR A 674 18.30 8.24 13.71
C THR A 674 18.95 9.09 14.82
N ALA A 675 18.24 10.08 15.35
CA ALA A 675 18.68 10.82 16.54
C ALA A 675 18.58 9.97 17.82
N ILE A 676 17.50 9.19 17.98
CA ILE A 676 17.33 8.25 19.10
C ILE A 676 18.41 7.17 19.07
N LEU A 677 18.73 6.62 17.90
CA LEU A 677 19.82 5.65 17.70
C LEU A 677 21.15 6.16 18.26
N ARG A 678 21.51 7.42 17.99
CA ARG A 678 22.70 8.05 18.59
C ARG A 678 22.56 8.19 20.11
N ALA A 679 21.39 8.60 20.61
CA ALA A 679 21.12 8.77 22.03
C ALA A 679 21.11 7.46 22.85
N VAL A 680 20.89 6.31 22.21
CA VAL A 680 20.97 4.96 22.85
C VAL A 680 22.27 4.22 22.53
N GLY A 681 23.30 4.92 22.04
CA GLY A 681 24.64 4.34 21.82
C GLY A 681 24.75 3.41 20.60
N GLY A 682 23.84 3.50 19.64
CA GLY A 682 23.83 2.67 18.43
C GLY A 682 23.03 1.37 18.53
N ASP A 683 22.33 1.14 19.64
CA ASP A 683 21.40 0.01 19.80
C ASP A 683 20.22 0.13 18.81
N GLN A 684 20.29 -0.67 17.75
CA GLN A 684 19.40 -0.67 16.59
C GLN A 684 17.95 -1.00 16.99
N ARG A 685 17.75 -2.12 17.69
CA ARG A 685 16.42 -2.60 18.06
C ARG A 685 15.78 -1.65 19.06
N ARG A 686 16.51 -1.24 20.10
CA ARG A 686 16.03 -0.28 21.09
C ARG A 686 15.68 1.08 20.49
N ALA A 687 16.42 1.54 19.47
CA ALA A 687 16.09 2.79 18.78
C ALA A 687 14.77 2.68 17.99
N SER A 688 14.55 1.55 17.31
CA SER A 688 13.26 1.24 16.67
C SER A 688 12.13 1.13 17.69
N ASP A 689 12.30 0.32 18.74
CA ASP A 689 11.28 0.10 19.76
C ASP A 689 10.86 1.41 20.45
N ILE A 690 11.82 2.28 20.81
CA ILE A 690 11.51 3.62 21.36
C ILE A 690 10.75 4.46 20.35
N SER A 691 11.20 4.52 19.11
CA SER A 691 10.58 5.39 18.09
C SER A 691 9.19 4.91 17.71
N GLN A 692 8.96 3.59 17.72
CA GLN A 692 7.68 2.96 17.41
C GLN A 692 6.66 3.23 18.52
N HIS A 693 7.05 3.15 19.80
CA HIS A 693 6.22 3.67 20.89
C HIS A 693 5.94 5.17 20.76
N LEU A 694 6.94 6.01 20.45
CA LEU A 694 6.72 7.45 20.29
C LEU A 694 5.68 7.80 19.21
N VAL A 695 5.59 6.98 18.16
CA VAL A 695 4.63 7.16 17.06
C VAL A 695 3.27 6.52 17.39
N MET A 696 3.24 5.26 17.82
CA MET A 696 1.99 4.53 18.07
C MET A 696 1.25 5.07 19.30
N ASP A 697 1.94 5.42 20.39
CA ASP A 697 1.31 6.08 21.54
C ASP A 697 0.73 7.46 21.19
N ALA A 698 1.21 8.10 20.11
CA ALA A 698 0.77 9.42 19.69
C ALA A 698 -0.54 9.40 18.89
N MET A 699 -0.82 8.31 18.16
CA MET A 699 -2.02 8.15 17.33
C MET A 699 -3.33 8.36 18.12
N PRO A 700 -3.60 7.62 19.22
CA PRO A 700 -4.87 7.74 19.96
C PRO A 700 -4.97 8.99 20.85
N ILE A 701 -3.88 9.78 21.01
CA ILE A 701 -3.88 11.03 21.78
C ILE A 701 -3.81 12.29 20.89
N SER A 702 -3.80 12.09 19.58
CA SER A 702 -3.90 13.14 18.57
C SER A 702 -5.35 13.60 18.39
N ALA A 703 -5.54 14.76 17.77
CA ALA A 703 -6.82 15.09 17.16
C ALA A 703 -7.14 14.11 16.01
N PRO A 704 -8.42 13.82 15.73
CA PRO A 704 -8.86 13.31 14.42
C PRO A 704 -8.50 14.32 13.32
N GLU A 705 -8.27 13.85 12.09
CA GLU A 705 -7.76 14.65 10.97
C GLU A 705 -6.61 15.60 11.39
N PRO A 706 -5.51 15.10 11.96
CA PRO A 706 -4.49 15.96 12.54
C PRO A 706 -3.65 16.67 11.48
N SER A 707 -3.26 17.92 11.74
CA SER A 707 -2.12 18.53 11.05
C SER A 707 -0.80 17.88 11.47
N PHE A 708 0.27 18.08 10.69
CA PHE A 708 1.62 17.66 11.08
C PHE A 708 2.05 18.24 12.44
N LEU A 709 1.55 19.44 12.80
CA LEU A 709 1.88 20.12 14.05
C LEU A 709 1.13 19.52 15.25
N ASP A 710 -0.12 19.09 15.06
CA ASP A 710 -0.90 18.38 16.09
C ASP A 710 -0.26 17.05 16.43
N MET A 711 0.11 16.28 15.40
CA MET A 711 0.75 14.99 15.57
C MET A 711 2.18 15.10 16.13
N ARG A 712 2.97 16.13 15.76
CA ARG A 712 4.22 16.47 16.47
C ARG A 712 3.96 16.67 17.97
N ASP A 713 2.95 17.45 18.31
CA ASP A 713 2.63 17.74 19.72
C ASP A 713 2.02 16.53 20.44
N ALA A 714 1.39 15.59 19.71
CA ALA A 714 1.01 14.27 20.20
C ALA A 714 2.25 13.39 20.49
N ILE A 715 3.23 13.30 19.57
CA ILE A 715 4.50 12.58 19.77
C ILE A 715 5.27 13.12 21.00
N LEU A 716 5.24 14.44 21.22
CA LEU A 716 5.80 15.06 22.44
C LEU A 716 5.02 14.69 23.71
N ARG A 717 3.70 14.56 23.64
CA ARG A 717 2.86 14.10 24.76
C ARG A 717 3.14 12.62 25.08
N ALA A 718 3.13 11.75 24.07
CA ALA A 718 3.52 10.33 24.16
C ALA A 718 4.91 10.14 24.79
N SER A 719 5.92 10.87 24.30
CA SER A 719 7.28 10.84 24.86
C SER A 719 7.31 11.16 26.35
N ARG A 720 6.49 12.12 26.81
CA ARG A 720 6.46 12.55 28.21
C ARG A 720 5.74 11.56 29.11
N LEU A 721 4.68 10.91 28.60
CA LEU A 721 3.99 9.85 29.30
C LEU A 721 4.89 8.62 29.49
N ARG A 722 5.59 8.17 28.46
CA ARG A 722 6.42 6.95 28.51
C ARG A 722 7.84 7.15 29.07
N TYR A 723 8.48 8.28 28.77
CA TYR A 723 9.92 8.52 29.05
C TYR A 723 10.20 9.80 29.85
N GLY A 724 9.17 10.51 30.31
CA GLY A 724 9.32 11.86 30.86
C GLY A 724 9.93 12.82 29.85
N LYS A 725 10.55 13.90 30.33
CA LYS A 725 11.17 14.93 29.46
C LYS A 725 12.51 14.49 28.83
N LYS A 726 12.84 13.19 28.83
CA LYS A 726 14.14 12.65 28.39
C LYS A 726 14.44 12.96 26.91
N TYR A 727 13.43 12.88 26.05
CA TYR A 727 13.59 13.09 24.60
C TYR A 727 13.00 14.43 24.10
N ASP A 728 12.39 15.26 24.96
CA ASP A 728 11.80 16.56 24.61
C ASP A 728 12.71 17.39 23.68
N ASP A 729 13.96 17.62 24.10
CA ASP A 729 14.92 18.46 23.39
C ASP A 729 15.40 17.84 22.06
N LEU A 730 15.41 16.51 21.98
CA LEU A 730 15.77 15.76 20.78
C LEU A 730 14.65 15.82 19.74
N ILE A 731 13.41 15.61 20.19
CA ILE A 731 12.20 15.71 19.35
C ILE A 731 12.08 17.14 18.81
N TRP A 732 12.17 18.17 19.67
CA TRP A 732 12.15 19.56 19.22
C TRP A 732 13.26 19.88 18.21
N ALA A 733 14.48 19.40 18.41
CA ALA A 733 15.57 19.64 17.48
C ALA A 733 15.35 18.98 16.10
N VAL A 734 14.75 17.79 16.06
CA VAL A 734 14.44 17.07 14.81
C VAL A 734 13.31 17.75 14.05
N PHE A 735 12.16 17.98 14.70
CA PHE A 735 11.00 18.60 14.07
C PHE A 735 11.30 20.03 13.63
N ALA A 736 12.03 20.82 14.43
CA ALA A 736 12.45 22.15 14.05
C ALA A 736 13.42 22.16 12.85
N LYS A 737 14.37 21.22 12.76
CA LYS A 737 15.22 21.07 11.55
C LYS A 737 14.38 20.80 10.28
N ARG A 738 13.21 20.17 10.43
CA ARG A 738 12.25 19.85 9.38
C ARG A 738 11.13 20.89 9.20
N GLY A 739 11.29 22.11 9.74
CA GLY A 739 10.31 23.20 9.58
C GLY A 739 9.08 23.12 10.49
N MET A 740 8.99 22.14 11.39
CA MET A 740 7.91 21.94 12.37
C MET A 740 8.32 22.45 13.77
N GLY A 741 9.03 23.57 13.83
CA GLY A 741 9.49 24.23 15.05
C GLY A 741 8.40 24.97 15.83
N ALA A 742 8.80 25.67 16.89
CA ALA A 742 7.88 26.36 17.80
C ALA A 742 7.17 27.57 17.14
N SER A 743 7.80 28.21 16.16
CA SER A 743 7.21 29.28 15.35
C SER A 743 6.41 28.78 14.15
N ALA A 744 6.34 27.46 13.89
CA ALA A 744 5.58 26.92 12.77
C ALA A 744 4.07 27.17 12.96
N ARG A 745 3.34 27.43 11.88
CA ARG A 745 1.89 27.68 11.86
C ARG A 745 1.26 26.95 10.69
N THR A 746 0.01 26.56 10.88
CA THR A 746 -0.85 25.92 9.87
C THR A 746 -2.26 26.49 10.07
N LYS A 747 -3.06 26.60 9.01
CA LYS A 747 -4.49 26.95 9.07
C LYS A 747 -5.32 25.79 9.62
N GLY A 748 -4.85 24.57 9.39
CA GLY A 748 -5.45 23.32 9.81
C GLY A 748 -4.80 22.14 9.10
N GLU A 749 -5.58 21.08 9.00
CA GLU A 749 -5.29 19.76 8.43
C GLU A 749 -5.33 19.72 6.89
N ALA A 750 -6.13 20.58 6.26
CA ALA A 750 -6.18 20.77 4.81
C ALA A 750 -5.18 21.85 4.30
N ASP A 751 -4.35 22.44 5.17
CA ASP A 751 -3.46 23.55 4.79
C ASP A 751 -2.32 23.07 3.88
N THR A 752 -2.36 23.51 2.62
CA THR A 752 -1.34 23.26 1.59
C THR A 752 -0.26 24.34 1.52
N ASP A 753 -0.43 25.47 2.22
CA ASP A 753 0.52 26.58 2.32
C ASP A 753 0.96 26.92 3.76
N PRO A 754 1.38 25.94 4.58
CA PRO A 754 1.72 26.16 5.99
C PRO A 754 2.98 27.02 6.13
N LYS A 755 3.09 27.76 7.25
CA LYS A 755 4.30 28.56 7.53
C LYS A 755 5.31 27.79 8.38
N PRO A 756 6.51 27.45 7.86
CA PRO A 756 7.50 26.69 8.60
C PRO A 756 8.15 27.50 9.72
N GLY A 757 8.52 26.81 10.80
CA GLY A 757 9.35 27.33 11.89
C GLY A 757 10.56 26.43 12.11
N PHE A 758 11.74 27.02 12.28
CA PHE A 758 12.99 26.24 12.40
C PHE A 758 13.58 26.25 13.82
N ASP A 759 12.85 26.79 14.79
CA ASP A 759 13.26 27.02 16.17
C ASP A 759 12.72 25.95 17.16
N ALA A 760 13.49 25.68 18.22
CA ALA A 760 13.03 24.92 19.37
C ALA A 760 12.39 25.84 20.43
N LYS A 761 11.50 25.31 21.27
CA LYS A 761 10.76 26.09 22.29
C LYS A 761 11.63 26.87 23.28
N ARG A 762 12.89 26.47 23.54
CA ARG A 762 13.78 27.22 24.44
C ARG A 762 14.75 28.08 23.64
N ALA A 763 14.72 29.40 23.85
CA ALA A 763 15.61 30.34 23.15
C ALA A 763 17.11 29.96 23.22
N ALA A 764 17.58 29.44 24.36
CA ALA A 764 18.96 28.99 24.55
C ALA A 764 19.38 27.78 23.68
N GLN A 765 18.44 27.06 23.06
CA GLN A 765 18.73 25.98 22.12
C GLN A 765 18.99 26.50 20.69
N ASN A 766 18.52 27.71 20.37
CA ASN A 766 18.50 28.27 19.02
C ASN A 766 19.71 29.16 18.74
N GLY A 767 19.99 29.38 17.46
CA GLY A 767 20.72 30.54 16.96
C GLY A 767 19.79 31.46 16.16
N ARG A 768 20.31 32.60 15.72
CA ARG A 768 19.57 33.57 14.90
C ARG A 768 20.29 33.85 13.59
N LEU A 769 19.57 33.79 12.48
CA LEU A 769 20.00 34.30 11.19
C LEU A 769 19.52 35.75 11.02
N ARG A 770 20.39 36.66 10.61
CA ARG A 770 20.02 38.00 10.12
C ARG A 770 20.60 38.18 8.72
N LEU A 771 19.74 38.27 7.72
CA LEU A 771 20.09 38.50 6.33
C LEU A 771 20.04 39.98 5.98
N ARG A 772 20.97 40.42 5.14
CA ARG A 772 20.85 41.65 4.35
C ARG A 772 21.10 41.33 2.89
N VAL A 773 20.06 41.42 2.06
CA VAL A 773 20.11 41.11 0.63
C VAL A 773 20.28 42.40 -0.16
N LEU A 774 21.28 42.42 -1.03
CA LEU A 774 21.66 43.56 -1.85
C LEU A 774 21.72 43.15 -3.33
N ASN A 775 21.44 44.09 -4.24
CA ASN A 775 21.59 43.87 -5.67
C ASN A 775 23.10 43.90 -6.03
N ALA A 776 23.64 42.79 -6.55
CA ALA A 776 25.05 42.67 -6.93
C ALA A 776 25.45 43.53 -8.14
N SER A 777 24.47 44.01 -8.92
CA SER A 777 24.66 44.73 -10.17
C SER A 777 24.49 46.25 -10.02
N ALA A 778 23.40 46.69 -9.38
CA ALA A 778 23.09 48.10 -9.20
C ALA A 778 23.45 48.65 -7.80
N GLY A 779 23.72 47.78 -6.83
CA GLY A 779 23.76 48.15 -5.41
C GLY A 779 22.36 48.40 -4.84
N GLY A 780 22.31 48.81 -3.56
CA GLY A 780 21.05 48.97 -2.84
C GLY A 780 20.43 47.66 -2.34
N PRO A 781 19.39 47.74 -1.48
CA PRO A 781 18.67 46.58 -0.94
C PRO A 781 17.76 45.92 -1.98
N VAL A 782 17.40 44.66 -1.74
CA VAL A 782 16.36 43.93 -2.50
C VAL A 782 15.25 43.53 -1.53
N ALA A 783 14.06 44.09 -1.72
CA ALA A 783 12.84 43.74 -0.99
C ALA A 783 12.15 42.52 -1.65
N GLY A 784 11.19 41.90 -0.94
CA GLY A 784 10.37 40.82 -1.51
C GLY A 784 11.11 39.50 -1.74
N VAL A 785 12.35 39.35 -1.25
CA VAL A 785 13.13 38.12 -1.42
C VAL A 785 12.57 37.06 -0.49
N ARG A 786 11.96 36.02 -1.05
CA ARG A 786 11.51 34.82 -0.34
C ARG A 786 12.73 34.07 0.19
N VAL A 787 12.77 33.85 1.51
CA VAL A 787 13.83 33.07 2.18
C VAL A 787 13.29 31.67 2.48
N LEU A 788 13.75 30.67 1.72
CA LEU A 788 13.26 29.29 1.77
C LEU A 788 14.36 28.37 2.31
N PRO A 789 14.29 27.88 3.57
CA PRO A 789 15.28 26.95 4.11
C PRO A 789 15.10 25.52 3.56
N GLY A 790 15.51 25.33 2.32
CA GLY A 790 15.36 24.08 1.57
C GLY A 790 16.02 24.18 0.20
N VAL A 791 15.70 23.24 -0.69
CA VAL A 791 16.13 23.26 -2.10
C VAL A 791 15.02 23.67 -3.07
N PHE A 792 13.75 23.55 -2.66
CA PHE A 792 12.59 23.87 -3.48
C PHE A 792 12.27 25.37 -3.47
N GLU A 793 11.40 25.77 -4.39
CA GLU A 793 10.99 27.16 -4.59
C GLU A 793 9.55 27.23 -5.10
N ALA A 794 9.25 26.48 -6.16
CA ALA A 794 7.88 26.22 -6.59
C ALA A 794 7.10 25.56 -5.45
N ARG A 795 5.88 26.06 -5.19
CA ARG A 795 4.96 25.51 -4.18
C ARG A 795 5.60 25.36 -2.78
N ALA A 796 6.49 26.29 -2.43
CA ALA A 796 7.18 26.30 -1.14
C ALA A 796 7.00 27.64 -0.40
N THR A 797 6.78 27.60 0.91
CA THR A 797 6.47 28.76 1.74
C THR A 797 7.72 29.33 2.44
N PRO A 798 7.94 30.66 2.38
CA PRO A 798 9.12 31.27 2.98
C PRO A 798 9.04 31.32 4.51
N VAL A 799 10.16 31.09 5.19
CA VAL A 799 10.26 31.35 6.64
C VAL A 799 10.13 32.85 6.93
N ASP A 800 10.69 33.69 6.03
CA ASP A 800 10.65 35.14 6.08
C ASP A 800 10.84 35.74 4.68
N THR A 801 10.44 36.99 4.49
CA THR A 801 10.56 37.74 3.21
C THR A 801 11.22 39.09 3.47
N THR A 802 12.15 39.53 2.61
CA THR A 802 12.92 40.75 2.90
C THR A 802 12.10 42.05 2.89
N ASP A 803 12.34 42.89 3.90
CA ASP A 803 11.79 44.24 4.00
C ASP A 803 12.34 45.20 2.91
N LYS A 804 11.83 46.44 2.88
CA LYS A 804 12.31 47.52 1.97
C LYS A 804 13.81 47.86 2.16
N GLY A 805 14.40 47.53 3.31
CA GLY A 805 15.83 47.65 3.60
C GLY A 805 16.65 46.41 3.22
N GLY A 806 16.01 45.41 2.60
CA GLY A 806 16.59 44.13 2.19
C GLY A 806 16.86 43.19 3.34
N ARG A 807 16.15 43.31 4.46
CA ARG A 807 16.43 42.56 5.70
C ARG A 807 15.40 41.47 5.92
N ALA A 808 15.88 40.29 6.32
CA ALA A 808 15.07 39.17 6.79
C ALA A 808 15.77 38.52 8.00
N SER A 809 15.04 37.84 8.88
CA SER A 809 15.64 37.10 10.00
C SER A 809 14.84 35.86 10.38
N ALA A 810 15.54 34.78 10.69
CA ALA A 810 14.94 33.54 11.19
C ALA A 810 15.61 33.12 12.51
N THR A 811 14.82 32.63 13.45
CA THR A 811 15.34 31.88 14.60
C THR A 811 15.39 30.41 14.19
N MET A 812 16.53 29.74 14.39
CA MET A 812 16.73 28.38 13.88
C MET A 812 17.52 27.54 14.88
N THR A 813 17.24 26.24 14.93
CA THR A 813 18.05 25.27 15.66
C THR A 813 19.44 25.12 15.04
N PRO A 814 20.47 24.71 15.81
CA PRO A 814 21.84 24.64 15.33
C PRO A 814 21.99 23.56 14.27
N GLY A 815 22.61 23.89 13.14
CA GLY A 815 22.67 22.99 11.99
C GLY A 815 23.19 23.66 10.74
N ARG A 816 23.41 22.87 9.70
CA ARG A 816 23.74 23.35 8.36
C ARG A 816 22.47 23.33 7.51
N TYR A 817 22.15 24.47 6.91
CA TYR A 817 20.98 24.67 6.07
C TYR A 817 21.41 25.14 4.67
N THR A 818 20.61 24.80 3.66
CA THR A 818 20.62 25.50 2.37
C THR A 818 19.49 26.52 2.41
N LEU A 819 19.79 27.76 2.06
CA LEU A 819 18.79 28.79 1.83
C LEU A 819 18.62 28.95 0.33
N THR A 820 17.44 28.60 -0.19
CA THR A 820 17.02 29.01 -1.52
C THR A 820 16.46 30.42 -1.40
N LEU A 821 17.05 31.37 -2.12
CA LEU A 821 16.54 32.73 -2.23
C LEU A 821 15.95 32.91 -3.63
N GLN A 822 14.70 33.33 -3.67
CA GLN A 822 14.00 33.68 -4.90
C GLN A 822 13.47 35.11 -4.78
N ALA A 823 13.62 35.89 -5.85
CA ALA A 823 13.04 37.21 -5.96
C ALA A 823 12.85 37.58 -7.44
N PRO A 824 11.79 38.32 -7.80
CA PRO A 824 11.53 38.66 -9.19
C PRO A 824 12.68 39.47 -9.81
N GLY A 825 13.13 39.06 -11.00
CA GLY A 825 14.32 39.56 -11.69
C GLY A 825 15.67 39.09 -11.15
N PHE A 826 15.72 38.33 -10.07
CA PHE A 826 16.95 37.76 -9.49
C PHE A 826 17.04 36.23 -9.60
N GLY A 827 16.01 35.55 -10.12
CA GLY A 827 15.96 34.11 -10.23
C GLY A 827 16.11 33.39 -8.90
N ILE A 828 16.58 32.15 -8.99
CA ILE A 828 16.68 31.22 -7.86
C ILE A 828 18.17 31.01 -7.55
N GLN A 829 18.60 31.41 -6.35
CA GLN A 829 19.99 31.34 -5.92
C GLN A 829 20.12 30.69 -4.54
N ARG A 830 20.84 29.55 -4.49
CA ARG A 830 20.99 28.72 -3.28
C ARG A 830 22.29 29.03 -2.52
N PHE A 831 22.22 29.23 -1.21
CA PHE A 831 23.35 29.59 -0.34
C PHE A 831 23.43 28.69 0.91
N PRO A 832 24.57 28.06 1.21
CA PRO A 832 24.73 27.32 2.46
C PRO A 832 24.95 28.29 3.65
N VAL A 833 24.31 28.00 4.77
CA VAL A 833 24.55 28.65 6.07
C VAL A 833 24.72 27.61 7.17
N THR A 834 25.42 27.99 8.24
CA THR A 834 25.55 27.18 9.45
C THR A 834 25.08 28.03 10.63
N ILE A 835 24.08 27.54 11.35
CA ILE A 835 23.54 28.18 12.55
C ILE A 835 24.17 27.53 13.77
N GLU A 836 24.67 28.35 14.70
CA GLU A 836 25.30 27.91 15.95
C GLU A 836 24.42 28.30 17.14
N ARG A 837 24.41 27.45 18.19
CA ARG A 837 23.61 27.67 19.39
C ARG A 837 24.01 28.97 20.10
N GLY A 838 23.02 29.77 20.48
CA GLY A 838 23.17 31.02 21.21
C GLY A 838 23.82 32.16 20.41
N ARG A 839 24.12 31.97 19.13
CA ARG A 839 24.85 32.95 18.30
C ARG A 839 23.95 33.54 17.23
N THR A 840 24.26 34.78 16.84
CA THR A 840 23.63 35.45 15.70
C THR A 840 24.58 35.44 14.50
N LEU A 841 24.14 34.87 13.39
CA LEU A 841 24.82 34.91 12.10
C LEU A 841 24.29 36.11 11.29
N ASP A 842 25.09 37.17 11.23
CA ASP A 842 24.89 38.28 10.32
C ASP A 842 25.46 37.96 8.93
N LYS A 843 24.60 37.89 7.92
CA LYS A 843 24.99 37.51 6.56
C LYS A 843 24.48 38.53 5.53
N THR A 844 25.41 39.24 4.89
CA THR A 844 25.09 40.01 3.69
C THR A 844 25.20 39.13 2.45
N ILE A 845 24.13 39.05 1.65
CA ILE A 845 24.07 38.32 0.39
C ILE A 845 23.91 39.32 -0.75
N ARG A 846 24.65 39.10 -1.85
CA ARG A 846 24.57 39.92 -3.06
C ARG A 846 23.93 39.09 -4.17
N LEU A 847 22.63 39.26 -4.39
CA LEU A 847 21.91 38.55 -5.45
C LEU A 847 22.28 39.13 -6.82
N ARG A 848 22.63 38.25 -7.76
CA ARG A 848 22.87 38.62 -9.15
C ARG A 848 21.52 38.67 -9.87
N PRO A 849 21.16 39.74 -10.61
CA PRO A 849 19.96 39.73 -11.44
C PRO A 849 20.03 38.59 -12.47
N ASN A 850 18.90 37.90 -12.68
CA ASN A 850 18.72 36.97 -13.79
C ASN A 850 18.62 37.80 -15.07
N LEU A 851 19.63 37.73 -15.93
CA LEU A 851 19.73 38.56 -17.13
C LEU A 851 18.73 38.15 -18.21
N LEU A 852 18.13 36.96 -18.10
CA LEU A 852 17.05 36.49 -18.95
C LEU A 852 15.66 36.93 -18.50
N SER A 853 15.51 37.41 -17.26
CA SER A 853 14.21 37.86 -16.76
C SER A 853 13.73 39.13 -17.46
N GLU A 854 12.44 39.13 -17.81
CA GLU A 854 11.75 40.29 -18.37
C GLU A 854 11.73 41.46 -17.38
N LEU A 855 11.71 41.19 -16.07
CA LEU A 855 11.81 42.18 -15.00
C LEU A 855 13.22 42.79 -14.90
N SER A 856 14.25 42.00 -15.26
CA SER A 856 15.60 42.50 -15.54
C SER A 856 15.72 43.21 -16.90
N GLY A 857 14.64 43.27 -17.69
CA GLY A 857 14.50 43.93 -18.98
C GLY A 857 15.02 43.13 -20.18
N ALA A 858 15.09 41.81 -20.06
CA ALA A 858 15.11 40.96 -21.25
C ALA A 858 13.78 41.06 -22.03
N LYS A 859 13.77 40.56 -23.26
CA LYS A 859 12.54 40.39 -24.05
C LYS A 859 12.64 39.12 -24.89
N VAL A 860 11.60 38.30 -24.92
CA VAL A 860 11.44 37.29 -25.98
C VAL A 860 11.36 38.00 -27.34
N THR A 861 12.06 37.47 -28.34
CA THR A 861 12.17 38.07 -29.69
C THR A 861 11.87 37.12 -30.84
N LYS A 862 11.88 35.81 -30.57
CA LYS A 862 11.40 34.78 -31.49
C LYS A 862 11.04 33.53 -30.72
N VAL A 863 9.90 32.94 -31.07
CA VAL A 863 9.48 31.59 -30.69
C VAL A 863 9.21 30.82 -31.98
N SER A 864 9.57 29.55 -32.07
CA SER A 864 9.29 28.72 -33.27
C SER A 864 8.12 27.75 -33.10
N SER A 865 7.73 27.47 -31.86
CA SER A 865 6.58 26.66 -31.45
C SER A 865 6.39 26.86 -29.95
N GLU A 866 5.16 27.00 -29.49
CA GLU A 866 4.76 27.04 -28.08
C GLU A 866 3.32 26.56 -27.95
N ASN A 867 2.98 26.01 -26.79
CA ASN A 867 1.60 25.93 -26.34
C ASN A 867 1.20 27.34 -25.87
N PRO A 868 0.13 27.98 -26.39
CA PRO A 868 -0.32 29.29 -25.93
C PRO A 868 -0.62 29.34 -24.42
N ALA A 869 -0.97 28.21 -23.81
CA ALA A 869 -1.17 28.10 -22.37
C ALA A 869 0.14 28.17 -21.58
N LEU A 870 1.25 27.69 -22.14
CA LEU A 870 2.57 27.60 -21.50
C LEU A 870 3.63 28.29 -22.37
N PRO A 871 3.53 29.62 -22.51
CA PRO A 871 4.29 30.39 -23.49
C PRO A 871 5.77 30.50 -23.13
N ALA A 872 6.58 30.92 -24.09
CA ALA A 872 8.02 31.10 -23.95
C ALA A 872 8.45 32.10 -22.86
N ALA A 873 7.54 32.93 -22.33
CA ALA A 873 7.82 33.80 -21.19
C ALA A 873 7.97 33.03 -19.87
N GLY A 874 7.25 31.90 -19.71
CA GLY A 874 7.28 31.10 -18.48
C GLY A 874 8.68 30.56 -18.16
N MET A 875 9.49 30.22 -19.17
CA MET A 875 10.87 29.75 -18.93
C MET A 875 11.89 30.82 -18.48
N PHE A 876 11.46 32.07 -18.24
CA PHE A 876 12.37 33.19 -17.94
C PHE A 876 11.88 34.06 -16.77
N ASP A 877 10.92 33.60 -15.98
CA ASP A 877 10.11 34.46 -15.11
C ASP A 877 10.49 34.43 -13.61
N ASP A 878 11.61 33.78 -13.31
CA ASP A 878 12.24 33.67 -11.98
C ASP A 878 11.61 32.65 -11.01
N THR A 879 10.83 31.65 -11.48
CA THR A 879 10.28 30.56 -10.66
C THR A 879 10.34 29.18 -11.36
N GLU A 880 10.31 28.08 -10.59
CA GLU A 880 10.08 26.71 -11.10
C GLU A 880 8.57 26.35 -11.14
N ALA A 881 7.66 27.26 -10.75
CA ALA A 881 6.21 27.00 -10.68
C ALA A 881 5.49 27.11 -12.02
N SER A 882 5.98 27.95 -12.94
CA SER A 882 5.51 28.09 -14.31
C SER A 882 6.36 27.24 -15.27
N SER A 883 5.99 27.19 -16.56
CA SER A 883 6.80 26.51 -17.58
C SER A 883 6.51 27.01 -18.99
N TYR A 884 7.48 26.77 -19.87
CA TYR A 884 7.28 26.70 -21.32
C TYR A 884 6.98 25.26 -21.75
N GLN A 885 6.03 25.10 -22.66
CA GLN A 885 5.81 23.86 -23.40
C GLN A 885 5.84 24.14 -24.91
N THR A 886 6.43 23.24 -25.70
CA THR A 886 6.30 23.28 -27.16
C THR A 886 4.86 22.98 -27.58
N GLY A 887 4.44 23.42 -28.78
CA GLY A 887 3.25 22.85 -29.40
C GLY A 887 3.43 21.33 -29.65
N PRO A 888 2.32 20.56 -29.68
CA PRO A 888 2.35 19.11 -29.94
C PRO A 888 2.84 18.78 -31.35
N GLN A 889 3.24 17.53 -31.55
CA GLN A 889 3.77 16.99 -32.80
C GLN A 889 3.14 15.61 -33.06
N ASP A 890 3.04 15.20 -34.33
CA ASP A 890 2.46 13.90 -34.72
C ASP A 890 3.30 12.67 -34.31
N ALA A 891 4.45 12.89 -33.69
CA ALA A 891 5.39 11.90 -33.20
C ALA A 891 6.01 12.37 -31.87
N ALA A 892 6.72 11.49 -31.18
CA ALA A 892 7.46 11.86 -29.98
C ALA A 892 8.45 13.00 -30.25
N TYR A 893 8.59 13.93 -29.30
CA TYR A 893 9.40 15.13 -29.45
C TYR A 893 10.87 14.80 -29.71
N VAL A 894 11.36 13.64 -29.27
CA VAL A 894 12.72 13.14 -29.53
C VAL A 894 13.02 12.94 -31.03
N ASP A 895 12.03 12.60 -31.85
CA ASP A 895 12.19 12.36 -33.29
C ASP A 895 11.75 13.54 -34.17
N GLY A 896 10.80 14.34 -33.70
CA GLY A 896 10.25 15.48 -34.46
C GLY A 896 11.14 16.74 -34.50
N PRO A 897 10.70 17.81 -35.21
CA PRO A 897 11.43 19.08 -35.31
C PRO A 897 11.64 19.77 -33.96
N LYS A 898 12.85 20.30 -33.72
CA LYS A 898 13.20 20.95 -32.44
C LYS A 898 12.74 22.40 -32.38
N ALA A 899 11.97 22.74 -31.36
CA ALA A 899 11.55 24.10 -31.08
C ALA A 899 12.70 24.94 -30.51
N SER A 900 12.66 26.26 -30.70
CA SER A 900 13.62 27.19 -30.08
C SER A 900 13.00 28.54 -29.74
N VAL A 901 13.46 29.07 -28.61
CA VAL A 901 13.09 30.39 -28.08
C VAL A 901 14.34 31.27 -28.09
N ILE A 902 14.22 32.52 -28.52
CA ILE A 902 15.30 33.52 -28.53
C ILE A 902 14.90 34.72 -27.70
N ALA A 903 15.61 34.95 -26.61
CA ALA A 903 15.48 36.14 -25.76
C ALA A 903 16.67 37.10 -25.97
N ARG A 904 16.39 38.40 -25.98
CA ARG A 904 17.38 39.49 -26.03
C ARG A 904 17.51 40.12 -24.65
N LEU A 905 18.70 40.03 -24.04
CA LEU A 905 19.02 40.61 -22.72
C LEU A 905 18.83 42.14 -22.73
N LYS A 906 18.66 42.81 -21.58
CA LYS A 906 18.53 44.29 -21.48
C LYS A 906 19.70 45.05 -22.13
N LYS A 907 20.94 44.59 -21.91
CA LYS A 907 22.17 45.11 -22.55
C LYS A 907 23.21 44.01 -22.79
N PRO A 908 24.21 44.21 -23.68
CA PRO A 908 25.32 43.28 -23.82
C PRO A 908 26.00 43.01 -22.49
N SER A 909 26.10 41.75 -22.11
CA SER A 909 26.47 41.29 -20.77
C SER A 909 27.51 40.17 -20.85
N LEU A 910 28.32 40.00 -19.80
CA LEU A 910 29.26 38.89 -19.70
C LEU A 910 28.61 37.78 -18.86
N VAL A 911 28.20 36.70 -19.51
CA VAL A 911 27.53 35.54 -18.90
C VAL A 911 28.57 34.55 -18.38
N ASP A 912 28.42 34.08 -17.13
CA ASP A 912 29.30 33.08 -16.50
C ASP A 912 28.55 31.86 -15.94
N THR A 913 27.23 31.97 -15.72
CA THR A 913 26.40 30.90 -15.15
C THR A 913 25.10 30.79 -15.94
N VAL A 914 24.66 29.57 -16.18
CA VAL A 914 23.32 29.23 -16.67
C VAL A 914 22.68 28.30 -15.64
N HIS A 915 21.44 28.55 -15.23
CA HIS A 915 20.62 27.54 -14.55
C HIS A 915 19.58 27.01 -15.54
N VAL A 916 19.22 25.73 -15.41
CA VAL A 916 18.12 25.12 -16.18
C VAL A 916 17.33 24.22 -15.23
N SER A 917 16.01 24.32 -15.26
CA SER A 917 15.07 23.36 -14.67
C SER A 917 14.12 22.85 -15.75
N VAL A 918 13.64 21.62 -15.57
CA VAL A 918 12.66 20.95 -16.45
C VAL A 918 11.50 20.36 -15.62
N MET A 919 11.32 20.87 -14.40
CA MET A 919 10.27 20.50 -13.46
C MET A 919 8.89 20.79 -14.06
N LYS A 920 8.12 19.74 -14.39
CA LYS A 920 6.81 19.92 -15.03
C LYS A 920 5.73 20.44 -14.07
N PRO A 921 4.74 21.22 -14.55
CA PRO A 921 3.54 21.58 -13.77
C PRO A 921 2.71 20.34 -13.38
N PRO A 922 2.00 20.36 -12.24
CA PRO A 922 1.26 19.21 -11.68
C PRO A 922 0.52 18.33 -12.70
N THR A 923 -0.12 18.96 -13.67
CA THR A 923 -1.15 18.38 -14.53
C THR A 923 -0.65 17.86 -15.88
N LEU A 924 0.64 18.07 -16.21
CA LEU A 924 1.22 17.64 -17.49
C LEU A 924 1.89 16.26 -17.40
N PRO A 925 2.07 15.53 -18.51
CA PRO A 925 2.80 14.26 -18.53
C PRO A 925 4.23 14.37 -17.98
N ARG A 926 4.61 13.45 -17.09
CA ARG A 926 5.94 13.40 -16.44
C ARG A 926 7.09 13.18 -17.42
N PHE A 927 6.82 12.51 -18.55
CA PHE A 927 7.81 12.13 -19.55
C PHE A 927 8.03 13.18 -20.66
N ALA A 928 7.10 14.15 -20.81
CA ALA A 928 7.27 15.34 -21.66
C ALA A 928 8.27 16.36 -21.10
N ALA A 929 8.79 16.21 -19.87
CA ALA A 929 9.89 17.01 -19.37
C ALA A 929 11.18 16.78 -20.20
N ALA A 930 11.87 17.86 -20.56
CA ALA A 930 13.04 17.79 -21.45
C ALA A 930 14.25 17.14 -20.76
N ASP A 931 14.78 16.03 -21.30
CA ASP A 931 16.00 15.41 -20.77
C ASP A 931 17.26 16.18 -21.20
N LYS A 932 17.20 16.94 -22.30
CA LYS A 932 18.33 17.71 -22.85
C LYS A 932 17.89 19.09 -23.31
N VAL A 933 18.49 20.14 -22.77
CA VAL A 933 18.22 21.54 -23.14
C VAL A 933 19.51 22.22 -23.60
N ARG A 934 19.57 22.61 -24.88
CA ARG A 934 20.71 23.35 -25.43
C ARG A 934 20.53 24.84 -25.19
N VAL A 935 21.53 25.47 -24.57
CA VAL A 935 21.59 26.93 -24.37
C VAL A 935 22.72 27.50 -25.21
N GLN A 936 22.40 28.46 -26.06
CA GLN A 936 23.34 29.14 -26.95
C GLN A 936 23.31 30.65 -26.71
N THR A 937 24.45 31.32 -26.90
CA THR A 937 24.55 32.79 -26.82
C THR A 937 24.98 33.39 -28.15
N SER A 938 24.58 34.64 -28.40
CA SER A 938 24.99 35.43 -29.55
C SER A 938 25.15 36.91 -29.16
N THR A 939 26.04 37.63 -29.85
CA THR A 939 26.16 39.10 -29.76
C THR A 939 25.32 39.84 -30.80
N ASP A 940 24.99 39.19 -31.92
CA ASP A 940 24.35 39.78 -33.11
C ASP A 940 23.00 39.15 -33.49
N GLY A 941 22.60 38.06 -32.82
CA GLY A 941 21.39 37.29 -33.11
C GLY A 941 21.52 36.35 -34.32
N LYS A 942 22.66 36.37 -35.02
CA LYS A 942 22.92 35.63 -36.27
C LYS A 942 23.92 34.50 -36.08
N ARG A 943 25.03 34.76 -35.37
CA ARG A 943 26.08 33.77 -35.07
C ARG A 943 25.90 33.23 -33.66
N TRP A 944 25.79 31.91 -33.52
CA TRP A 944 25.38 31.26 -32.29
C TRP A 944 26.45 30.31 -31.77
N ARG A 945 26.79 30.46 -30.49
CA ARG A 945 27.73 29.58 -29.78
C ARG A 945 26.97 28.84 -28.68
N THR A 946 26.97 27.50 -28.71
CA THR A 946 26.51 26.70 -27.57
C THR A 946 27.40 26.97 -26.36
N VAL A 947 26.79 27.29 -25.23
CA VAL A 947 27.51 27.57 -23.96
C VAL A 947 27.35 26.43 -22.96
N THR A 948 26.20 25.76 -22.98
CA THR A 948 25.96 24.51 -22.28
C THR A 948 24.88 23.70 -23.02
N THR A 949 24.90 22.39 -22.82
CA THR A 949 23.72 21.54 -23.00
C THR A 949 23.43 20.99 -21.62
N ALA A 950 22.33 21.43 -21.00
CA ALA A 950 21.86 20.83 -19.77
C ALA A 950 21.36 19.41 -20.07
N THR A 951 21.58 18.51 -19.13
CA THR A 951 21.19 17.10 -19.22
C THR A 951 20.58 16.65 -17.91
N PHE A 952 19.45 15.98 -18.03
CA PHE A 952 18.67 15.37 -16.98
C PHE A 952 18.53 13.88 -17.32
N SER A 953 18.42 13.05 -16.30
CA SER A 953 18.32 11.60 -16.44
C SER A 953 17.71 11.07 -15.16
N PHE A 954 16.86 10.05 -15.28
CA PHE A 954 16.25 9.39 -14.14
C PHE A 954 16.75 7.95 -14.01
N LYS A 955 16.31 7.28 -12.93
CA LYS A 955 16.31 5.83 -12.84
C LYS A 955 14.88 5.35 -12.71
N GLN A 956 14.60 4.25 -13.41
CA GLN A 956 13.33 3.53 -13.36
C GLN A 956 12.86 3.39 -11.90
N PRO A 957 11.56 3.58 -11.62
CA PRO A 957 10.48 3.47 -12.60
C PRO A 957 10.06 4.77 -13.32
N ARG A 958 10.39 5.97 -12.81
CA ARG A 958 9.87 7.24 -13.37
C ARG A 958 10.78 8.45 -13.06
N PRO A 959 10.77 9.53 -13.88
CA PRO A 959 11.46 10.79 -13.55
C PRO A 959 10.87 11.46 -12.30
N THR A 960 11.66 11.73 -11.27
CA THR A 960 11.19 12.44 -10.05
C THR A 960 11.44 13.94 -10.13
N VAL A 961 10.88 14.72 -9.20
CA VAL A 961 11.29 16.13 -9.03
C VAL A 961 12.80 16.27 -8.80
N GLY A 962 13.43 15.32 -8.10
CA GLY A 962 14.89 15.27 -7.92
C GLY A 962 15.69 15.07 -9.20
N ASP A 963 15.11 14.43 -10.22
CA ASP A 963 15.73 14.26 -11.54
C ASP A 963 15.59 15.53 -12.40
N GLN A 964 14.55 16.34 -12.16
CA GLN A 964 14.07 17.47 -12.96
C GLN A 964 14.47 18.88 -12.46
N MET A 965 14.65 19.06 -11.16
CA MET A 965 14.88 20.36 -10.50
C MET A 965 16.09 21.16 -11.01
N LEU A 966 16.08 22.48 -10.76
CA LEU A 966 17.08 23.46 -11.21
C LEU A 966 18.54 23.05 -10.97
N LYS A 967 19.28 22.86 -12.07
CA LYS A 967 20.72 22.55 -12.11
C LYS A 967 21.54 23.78 -12.51
N THR A 968 22.64 24.03 -11.78
CA THR A 968 23.57 25.13 -12.05
C THR A 968 24.74 24.69 -12.95
N TYR A 969 24.87 25.33 -14.11
CA TYR A 969 25.97 25.16 -15.06
C TYR A 969 26.88 26.40 -15.07
N ARG A 970 28.07 26.27 -14.48
CA ARG A 970 29.12 27.32 -14.56
C ARG A 970 29.91 27.17 -15.85
N LEU A 971 30.04 28.25 -16.62
CA LEU A 971 30.78 28.24 -17.88
C LEU A 971 32.29 28.26 -17.60
N GLN A 972 33.06 27.42 -18.30
CA GLN A 972 34.52 27.36 -18.16
C GLN A 972 35.22 28.69 -18.44
N ARG A 973 34.64 29.52 -19.32
CA ARG A 973 35.05 30.89 -19.58
C ARG A 973 33.80 31.74 -19.75
N PRO A 974 33.69 32.92 -19.12
CA PRO A 974 32.57 33.81 -19.34
C PRO A 974 32.48 34.27 -20.81
N VAL A 975 31.26 34.46 -21.31
CA VAL A 975 30.99 34.80 -22.72
C VAL A 975 30.21 36.11 -22.85
N LYS A 976 30.55 36.92 -23.85
CA LYS A 976 29.79 38.15 -24.15
C LYS A 976 28.52 37.77 -24.91
N ALA A 977 27.35 38.12 -24.37
CA ALA A 977 26.06 37.83 -24.95
C ALA A 977 25.18 39.08 -25.04
N ARG A 978 24.34 39.14 -26.07
CA ARG A 978 23.22 40.10 -26.24
C ARG A 978 21.90 39.35 -26.44
N PHE A 979 21.97 38.15 -27.01
CA PHE A 979 20.88 37.22 -27.18
C PHE A 979 21.24 35.86 -26.60
N VAL A 980 20.23 35.15 -26.12
CA VAL A 980 20.29 33.75 -25.69
C VAL A 980 19.24 32.97 -26.47
N ARG A 981 19.55 31.74 -26.85
CA ARG A 981 18.63 30.79 -27.47
C ARG A 981 18.54 29.55 -26.59
N VAL A 982 17.32 29.13 -26.29
CA VAL A 982 16.99 27.88 -25.62
C VAL A 982 16.39 26.92 -26.67
N THR A 983 16.70 25.64 -26.57
CA THR A 983 16.23 24.61 -27.51
C THR A 983 16.16 23.26 -26.76
N PRO A 984 14.96 22.76 -26.40
CA PRO A 984 14.83 21.36 -25.97
C PRO A 984 15.23 20.44 -27.13
N LEU A 985 16.09 19.47 -26.86
CA LEU A 985 16.62 18.53 -27.86
C LEU A 985 15.90 17.18 -27.84
N SER A 986 15.47 16.75 -26.65
CA SER A 986 14.79 15.49 -26.40
C SER A 986 14.09 15.54 -25.03
N THR A 987 13.19 14.59 -24.83
CA THR A 987 12.32 14.37 -23.66
C THR A 987 12.81 13.16 -22.85
N PHE A 988 12.23 12.91 -21.67
CA PHE A 988 12.46 11.64 -20.97
C PHE A 988 11.81 10.47 -21.69
N GLY A 989 10.60 10.70 -22.23
CA GLY A 989 9.87 9.70 -22.99
C GLY A 989 10.13 9.75 -24.50
N ASP A 990 9.85 8.62 -25.15
CA ASP A 990 9.89 8.41 -26.59
C ASP A 990 8.54 7.94 -27.18
N GLY A 991 7.47 7.89 -26.37
CA GLY A 991 6.09 7.67 -26.81
C GLY A 991 5.40 8.97 -27.27
N ALA A 992 4.67 8.91 -28.39
CA ALA A 992 3.96 10.08 -28.92
C ALA A 992 2.81 10.57 -28.02
N GLU A 993 2.15 9.65 -27.31
CA GLU A 993 1.03 9.94 -26.40
C GLU A 993 1.45 10.85 -25.23
N ASN A 994 2.55 10.51 -24.56
CA ASN A 994 3.00 11.16 -23.33
C ASN A 994 4.22 12.07 -23.51
N ALA A 995 4.87 12.06 -24.68
CA ALA A 995 6.08 12.84 -24.96
C ALA A 995 6.12 13.52 -26.35
N SER A 996 4.98 13.80 -26.99
CA SER A 996 4.89 14.63 -28.23
C SER A 996 5.22 16.12 -28.05
N THR A 997 5.40 16.58 -26.80
CA THR A 997 5.82 17.94 -26.45
C THR A 997 7.06 17.92 -25.57
N ALA A 998 7.81 19.03 -25.53
CA ALA A 998 8.87 19.23 -24.55
C ALA A 998 8.56 20.38 -23.57
N ILE A 999 8.75 20.12 -22.28
CA ILE A 999 8.56 21.07 -21.18
C ILE A 999 9.91 21.53 -20.64
N ILE A 1000 10.04 22.84 -20.38
CA ILE A 1000 11.15 23.47 -19.68
C ILE A 1000 10.54 24.46 -18.68
N SER A 1001 10.79 24.30 -17.39
CA SER A 1001 10.26 25.24 -16.40
C SER A 1001 11.00 26.57 -16.37
N GLU A 1002 12.33 26.55 -16.39
CA GLU A 1002 13.11 27.77 -16.12
C GLU A 1002 14.52 27.69 -16.73
N VAL A 1003 14.98 28.81 -17.30
CA VAL A 1003 16.35 29.03 -17.79
C VAL A 1003 16.85 30.41 -17.36
N GLN A 1004 17.69 30.42 -16.32
CA GLN A 1004 18.25 31.66 -15.76
C GLN A 1004 19.68 31.87 -16.25
N VAL A 1005 20.07 33.12 -16.46
CA VAL A 1005 21.43 33.47 -16.93
C VAL A 1005 22.02 34.56 -16.05
N PHE A 1006 23.21 34.31 -15.49
CA PHE A 1006 23.88 35.23 -14.59
C PHE A 1006 25.29 35.58 -15.07
N GLY A 1007 25.76 36.76 -14.65
CA GLY A 1007 27.14 37.18 -14.78
C GLY A 1007 27.32 38.68 -14.54
N ARG A 1008 28.32 39.29 -15.19
CA ARG A 1008 28.64 40.71 -15.02
C ARG A 1008 27.86 41.58 -16.01
N ALA A 1009 26.86 42.27 -15.50
CA ALA A 1009 26.12 43.33 -16.17
C ALA A 1009 25.81 44.45 -15.16
N PRO A 1010 26.65 45.49 -14.99
CA PRO A 1010 26.46 46.52 -13.95
C PRO A 1010 25.20 47.36 -14.17
N GLY A 1011 24.55 47.87 -13.12
CA GLY A 1011 23.38 48.76 -13.23
C GLY A 1011 22.14 48.11 -13.85
N ILE A 1012 21.93 46.81 -13.61
CA ILE A 1012 20.64 46.13 -13.79
C ILE A 1012 19.93 46.20 -12.44
N SER A 1013 18.91 47.06 -12.35
CA SER A 1013 17.88 46.95 -11.33
C SER A 1013 16.68 46.28 -11.98
N PRO A 1014 16.24 45.11 -11.49
CA PRO A 1014 14.90 44.62 -11.76
C PRO A 1014 13.85 45.66 -11.38
N THR A 1015 12.72 45.62 -12.07
CA THR A 1015 11.55 46.44 -11.75
C THR A 1015 10.32 45.58 -11.97
N GLU A 1016 9.63 45.26 -10.87
CA GLU A 1016 8.32 44.65 -10.93
C GLU A 1016 7.26 45.69 -11.36
N PRO A 1017 6.23 45.27 -12.12
CA PRO A 1017 5.00 46.05 -12.23
C PRO A 1017 4.34 46.18 -10.85
N LYS A 1018 3.44 47.15 -10.69
CA LYS A 1018 2.59 47.20 -9.48
C LYS A 1018 1.79 45.89 -9.39
N PRO A 1019 1.51 45.37 -8.18
CA PRO A 1019 0.65 44.23 -8.04
C PRO A 1019 -0.76 44.55 -8.52
N ASP A 1020 -1.39 43.58 -9.16
CA ASP A 1020 -2.76 43.68 -9.60
C ASP A 1020 -3.70 43.73 -8.39
N LYS A 1021 -4.81 44.46 -8.53
CA LYS A 1021 -5.83 44.50 -7.49
C LYS A 1021 -6.57 43.16 -7.48
N PRO A 1022 -6.81 42.54 -6.30
CA PRO A 1022 -7.66 41.37 -6.22
C PRO A 1022 -9.00 41.59 -6.93
N VAL A 1023 -9.40 40.63 -7.75
CA VAL A 1023 -10.68 40.65 -8.46
C VAL A 1023 -11.60 39.69 -7.73
N THR A 1024 -12.63 40.22 -7.08
CA THR A 1024 -13.64 39.42 -6.37
C THR A 1024 -14.97 39.46 -7.14
N SER A 1025 -15.58 38.30 -7.33
CA SER A 1025 -16.94 38.14 -7.86
C SER A 1025 -17.76 37.21 -6.98
N ALA A 1026 -18.93 37.67 -6.53
CA ALA A 1026 -19.87 36.85 -5.78
C ALA A 1026 -20.67 35.91 -6.71
N GLY A 1027 -21.03 34.74 -6.20
CA GLY A 1027 -21.88 33.76 -6.86
C GLY A 1027 -22.68 32.92 -5.86
N SER A 1028 -23.54 32.04 -6.38
CA SER A 1028 -24.28 31.07 -5.58
C SER A 1028 -24.59 29.81 -6.39
N VAL A 1029 -24.59 28.64 -5.74
CA VAL A 1029 -25.09 27.38 -6.32
C VAL A 1029 -26.42 27.04 -5.64
N ALA A 1030 -27.50 27.01 -6.43
CA ALA A 1030 -28.85 26.81 -5.91
C ALA A 1030 -29.08 25.38 -5.39
N VAL A 1031 -28.55 24.37 -6.09
CA VAL A 1031 -28.70 22.96 -5.72
C VAL A 1031 -27.34 22.26 -5.80
N GLY A 1032 -26.80 21.81 -4.67
CA GLY A 1032 -25.65 20.90 -4.66
C GLY A 1032 -26.06 19.53 -5.18
N ASN A 1033 -25.22 18.88 -6.00
CA ASN A 1033 -25.58 17.66 -6.72
C ASN A 1033 -24.75 16.43 -6.29
N PRO A 1034 -25.16 15.71 -5.22
CA PRO A 1034 -24.44 14.55 -4.71
C PRO A 1034 -24.59 13.29 -5.59
N THR A 1035 -25.28 13.38 -6.73
CA THR A 1035 -25.50 12.26 -7.67
C THR A 1035 -24.68 12.36 -8.95
N GLN A 1036 -23.76 13.33 -9.04
CA GLN A 1036 -23.05 13.67 -10.28
C GLN A 1036 -21.57 13.26 -10.33
N GLY A 1037 -21.11 13.06 -11.57
CA GLY A 1037 -19.72 12.78 -11.91
C GLY A 1037 -19.36 13.26 -13.31
N SER A 1038 -19.35 14.58 -13.53
CA SER A 1038 -18.57 15.23 -14.60
C SER A 1038 -18.57 16.75 -14.47
N LEU A 1039 -17.51 17.35 -14.99
CA LEU A 1039 -17.52 18.67 -15.66
C LEU A 1039 -16.92 18.48 -17.07
N LEU A 1040 -17.52 17.46 -17.73
CA LEU A 1040 -17.27 16.80 -19.02
C LEU A 1040 -15.90 16.13 -19.27
N GLY A 1041 -15.62 15.12 -18.45
CA GLY A 1041 -14.60 14.06 -18.70
C GLY A 1041 -15.16 12.69 -19.11
N LEU A 1042 -16.48 12.48 -19.00
CA LEU A 1042 -17.31 11.35 -19.51
C LEU A 1042 -16.94 9.93 -19.00
N ASP A 1043 -17.84 9.14 -18.40
CA ASP A 1043 -19.32 9.07 -18.43
C ASP A 1043 -19.81 8.46 -17.07
N PRO A 1044 -21.12 8.18 -16.78
CA PRO A 1044 -22.32 8.38 -17.58
C PRO A 1044 -23.55 9.03 -16.87
N TYR A 1045 -23.55 9.24 -15.55
CA TYR A 1045 -24.79 9.37 -14.76
C TYR A 1045 -25.49 10.75 -14.73
N ARG A 1046 -25.36 11.51 -15.84
CA ARG A 1046 -26.07 12.75 -16.26
C ARG A 1046 -25.38 14.08 -15.92
N PRO A 1047 -25.01 14.89 -16.94
CA PRO A 1047 -24.45 16.22 -16.74
C PRO A 1047 -25.47 17.25 -16.23
N GLY A 1048 -24.98 18.32 -15.61
CA GLY A 1048 -25.77 19.37 -14.97
C GLY A 1048 -26.41 20.37 -15.94
N VAL A 1049 -27.36 21.15 -15.46
CA VAL A 1049 -28.01 22.21 -16.24
C VAL A 1049 -27.00 23.32 -16.58
N THR A 1050 -26.18 23.74 -15.62
CA THR A 1050 -25.11 24.70 -15.88
C THR A 1050 -24.10 24.13 -16.89
N GLU A 1051 -23.63 22.91 -16.66
CA GLU A 1051 -22.65 22.18 -17.49
C GLU A 1051 -23.14 21.96 -18.93
N LEU A 1052 -24.38 21.51 -19.13
CA LEU A 1052 -24.99 21.34 -20.45
C LEU A 1052 -25.05 22.64 -21.25
N THR A 1053 -25.23 23.79 -20.57
CA THR A 1053 -25.25 25.10 -21.24
C THR A 1053 -23.86 25.66 -21.52
N TRP A 1054 -22.82 25.25 -20.79
CA TRP A 1054 -21.44 25.71 -20.99
C TRP A 1054 -20.92 25.42 -22.40
N ALA A 1055 -21.11 24.20 -22.88
CA ALA A 1055 -20.70 23.78 -24.22
C ALA A 1055 -21.38 24.57 -25.35
N ALA A 1056 -22.54 25.19 -25.08
CA ALA A 1056 -23.28 26.01 -26.03
C ALA A 1056 -23.06 27.53 -25.86
N SER A 1057 -22.55 27.99 -24.72
CA SER A 1057 -22.40 29.42 -24.39
C SER A 1057 -21.01 29.98 -24.60
N CYS A 1058 -19.98 29.13 -24.65
CA CYS A 1058 -18.59 29.53 -24.88
C CYS A 1058 -18.45 30.51 -26.07
N PRO A 1059 -17.69 31.62 -25.97
CA PRO A 1059 -16.82 32.07 -24.87
C PRO A 1059 -17.51 32.98 -23.83
N GLY A 1060 -18.84 32.91 -23.71
CA GLY A 1060 -19.62 33.51 -22.62
C GLY A 1060 -19.84 32.54 -21.46
N LEU A 1061 -20.08 33.08 -20.27
CA LEU A 1061 -20.52 32.28 -19.12
C LEU A 1061 -21.89 31.62 -19.42
N PRO A 1062 -22.17 30.43 -18.86
CA PRO A 1062 -23.40 29.70 -19.14
C PRO A 1062 -24.64 30.49 -18.69
N PRO A 1063 -25.72 30.57 -19.49
CA PRO A 1063 -26.97 31.21 -19.07
C PRO A 1063 -27.58 30.63 -17.78
N ALA A 1064 -27.29 29.37 -17.48
CA ALA A 1064 -27.75 28.67 -16.28
C ALA A 1064 -26.69 28.66 -15.14
N ASN A 1065 -25.70 29.56 -15.14
CA ASN A 1065 -24.64 29.61 -14.12
C ASN A 1065 -25.23 29.69 -12.69
N GLY A 1066 -24.79 28.80 -11.80
CA GLY A 1066 -25.28 28.74 -10.41
C GLY A 1066 -26.56 27.92 -10.20
N SER A 1067 -27.03 27.19 -11.22
CA SER A 1067 -28.16 26.24 -11.04
C SER A 1067 -27.72 25.03 -10.22
N ASP A 1068 -26.65 24.38 -10.69
CA ASP A 1068 -26.02 23.21 -10.06
C ASP A 1068 -24.48 23.24 -10.06
N ALA A 1069 -23.87 23.95 -11.01
CA ALA A 1069 -22.43 24.26 -11.03
C ALA A 1069 -22.19 25.77 -11.21
N TRP A 1070 -20.93 26.21 -11.13
CA TRP A 1070 -20.57 27.61 -11.35
C TRP A 1070 -19.27 27.79 -12.14
N PHE A 1071 -19.31 28.60 -13.19
CA PHE A 1071 -18.18 29.04 -13.98
C PHE A 1071 -17.85 30.49 -13.70
N THR A 1072 -16.56 30.75 -13.50
CA THR A 1072 -15.94 32.08 -13.36
C THR A 1072 -15.06 32.35 -14.56
N LYS A 1073 -15.22 33.53 -15.19
CA LYS A 1073 -14.29 34.01 -16.21
C LYS A 1073 -13.11 34.66 -15.52
N LEU A 1074 -11.90 34.21 -15.83
CA LEU A 1074 -10.69 34.67 -15.17
C LEU A 1074 -10.27 36.06 -15.72
N PRO A 1075 -9.70 36.95 -14.89
CA PRO A 1075 -9.12 38.21 -15.35
C PRO A 1075 -8.06 37.97 -16.42
N GLU A 1076 -8.01 38.82 -17.45
CA GLU A 1076 -6.98 38.77 -18.49
C GLU A 1076 -5.59 38.89 -17.85
N GLY A 1077 -4.69 37.95 -18.16
CA GLY A 1077 -3.34 37.89 -17.58
C GLY A 1077 -3.22 37.10 -16.28
N SER A 1078 -4.32 36.76 -15.59
CA SER A 1078 -4.25 36.00 -14.32
C SER A 1078 -3.86 34.53 -14.49
N ALA A 1079 -4.01 33.94 -15.67
CA ALA A 1079 -3.56 32.58 -15.94
C ALA A 1079 -2.09 32.52 -16.37
N ASP A 1080 -1.22 32.86 -15.42
CA ASP A 1080 0.24 32.90 -15.56
C ASP A 1080 0.95 31.84 -14.71
N GLY A 1081 0.21 30.99 -13.99
CA GLY A 1081 0.77 30.01 -13.05
C GLY A 1081 1.24 30.62 -11.74
N LYS A 1082 0.88 31.88 -11.45
CA LYS A 1082 1.22 32.58 -10.22
C LYS A 1082 -0.03 33.01 -9.49
N HIS A 1083 -1.00 33.62 -10.18
CA HIS A 1083 -2.23 34.03 -9.52
C HIS A 1083 -2.94 32.83 -8.88
N THR A 1084 -3.55 33.09 -7.74
CA THR A 1084 -4.38 32.13 -7.02
C THR A 1084 -5.84 32.53 -7.13
N ILE A 1085 -6.72 31.55 -7.13
CA ILE A 1085 -8.15 31.72 -6.93
C ILE A 1085 -8.50 31.16 -5.54
N THR A 1086 -9.30 31.90 -4.79
CA THR A 1086 -9.86 31.44 -3.52
C THR A 1086 -11.36 31.57 -3.59
N TYR A 1087 -12.07 30.51 -3.20
CA TYR A 1087 -13.51 30.52 -3.02
C TYR A 1087 -13.79 30.65 -1.52
N THR A 1088 -14.65 31.59 -1.15
CA THR A 1088 -14.92 32.02 0.24
C THR A 1088 -16.42 31.82 0.48
N GLY A 1089 -16.83 30.84 1.29
CA GLY A 1089 -18.21 30.31 1.27
C GLY A 1089 -19.06 30.53 2.52
N SER A 1090 -20.39 30.62 2.35
CA SER A 1090 -21.35 30.69 3.46
C SER A 1090 -21.70 29.34 4.09
N VAL A 1091 -21.18 28.23 3.54
CA VAL A 1091 -21.43 26.85 4.00
C VAL A 1091 -20.06 26.16 4.17
N PRO A 1092 -19.61 25.88 5.41
CA PRO A 1092 -18.24 25.41 5.69
C PRO A 1092 -18.06 23.89 5.50
N ILE A 1093 -18.89 23.25 4.66
CA ILE A 1093 -18.89 21.80 4.45
C ILE A 1093 -19.09 21.52 2.96
N GLY A 1094 -18.01 21.14 2.28
CA GLY A 1094 -18.04 20.70 0.89
C GLY A 1094 -16.66 20.74 0.25
N GLU A 1095 -16.17 19.56 -0.15
CA GLU A 1095 -15.26 19.44 -1.28
C GLU A 1095 -16.01 19.86 -2.56
N TRP A 1096 -15.34 20.55 -3.47
CA TRP A 1096 -15.78 20.68 -4.85
C TRP A 1096 -14.72 20.16 -5.81
N LEU A 1097 -15.20 19.80 -7.00
CA LEU A 1097 -14.33 19.55 -8.14
C LEU A 1097 -14.17 20.87 -8.92
N LEU A 1098 -12.95 21.37 -9.03
CA LEU A 1098 -12.57 22.57 -9.78
C LEU A 1098 -11.95 22.14 -11.12
N TYR A 1099 -12.39 22.73 -12.22
CA TYR A 1099 -11.89 22.46 -13.57
C TYR A 1099 -11.53 23.76 -14.27
N TRP A 1100 -10.48 23.69 -15.08
CA TRP A 1100 -9.88 24.81 -15.76
C TRP A 1100 -10.04 24.65 -17.27
N TYR A 1101 -10.43 25.72 -17.97
CA TYR A 1101 -10.70 25.68 -19.40
C TYR A 1101 -9.96 26.79 -20.15
N GLY A 1102 -9.48 26.47 -21.35
CA GLY A 1102 -8.80 27.40 -22.24
C GLY A 1102 -9.73 28.46 -22.85
N PRO A 1103 -9.19 29.42 -23.62
CA PRO A 1103 -9.97 30.43 -24.34
C PRO A 1103 -10.93 29.83 -25.40
N ASP A 1104 -10.61 28.63 -25.87
CA ASP A 1104 -11.40 27.77 -26.76
C ASP A 1104 -12.38 26.84 -26.02
N CYS A 1105 -12.44 26.95 -24.68
CA CYS A 1105 -13.22 26.15 -23.75
C CYS A 1105 -12.88 24.64 -23.74
N ALA A 1106 -11.71 24.26 -24.26
CA ALA A 1106 -11.16 22.93 -24.02
C ALA A 1106 -10.76 22.77 -22.54
N PRO A 1107 -11.00 21.61 -21.91
CA PRO A 1107 -10.52 21.35 -20.55
C PRO A 1107 -8.99 21.29 -20.54
N ILE A 1108 -8.37 22.02 -19.61
CA ILE A 1108 -6.93 22.00 -19.34
C ILE A 1108 -6.62 20.94 -18.30
N THR A 1109 -7.35 20.96 -17.18
CA THR A 1109 -7.15 20.09 -16.02
C THR A 1109 -8.28 20.28 -15.00
N GLY A 1110 -8.32 19.46 -13.95
CA GLY A 1110 -9.16 19.66 -12.78
C GLY A 1110 -8.51 19.10 -11.52
N ASP A 1111 -9.00 19.55 -10.37
CA ASP A 1111 -8.50 19.25 -9.03
C ASP A 1111 -9.65 19.29 -8.01
N PHE A 1112 -9.42 18.76 -6.80
CA PHE A 1112 -10.32 19.03 -5.67
C PHE A 1112 -9.92 20.35 -4.98
N GLY A 1113 -10.85 20.97 -4.27
CA GLY A 1113 -10.54 22.15 -3.45
C GLY A 1113 -11.54 22.39 -2.33
N TYR A 1114 -11.09 23.14 -1.31
CA TYR A 1114 -11.85 23.50 -0.11
C TYR A 1114 -12.12 25.01 0.02
N PHE A 1115 -13.17 25.40 0.76
CA PHE A 1115 -13.41 26.81 1.09
C PHE A 1115 -12.22 27.40 1.83
N ASP A 1116 -11.87 28.63 1.45
CA ASP A 1116 -10.70 29.39 1.90
C ASP A 1116 -9.32 28.85 1.44
N GLU A 1117 -9.28 27.80 0.60
CA GLU A 1117 -8.06 27.33 -0.07
C GLU A 1117 -7.66 28.25 -1.24
N ALA A 1118 -6.36 28.44 -1.44
CA ALA A 1118 -5.79 29.25 -2.51
C ALA A 1118 -5.24 28.35 -3.63
N VAL A 1119 -6.08 28.01 -4.61
CA VAL A 1119 -5.68 27.15 -5.73
C VAL A 1119 -4.94 28.00 -6.78
N THR A 1120 -3.77 27.54 -7.23
CA THR A 1120 -3.01 28.25 -8.28
C THR A 1120 -3.73 28.13 -9.62
N ILE A 1121 -3.97 29.27 -10.29
CA ILE A 1121 -4.56 29.32 -11.62
C ILE A 1121 -3.54 28.76 -12.62
N PRO A 1122 -3.82 27.64 -13.31
CA PRO A 1122 -2.89 27.06 -14.26
C PRO A 1122 -2.69 27.99 -15.46
N PRO A 1123 -1.47 28.09 -16.00
CA PRO A 1123 -1.18 28.89 -17.18
C PRO A 1123 -2.16 28.61 -18.34
N GLY A 1124 -2.67 29.66 -18.98
CA GLY A 1124 -3.58 29.56 -20.13
C GLY A 1124 -5.06 29.36 -19.84
N ALA A 1125 -5.48 29.18 -18.58
CA ALA A 1125 -6.89 29.17 -18.23
C ALA A 1125 -7.58 30.51 -18.57
N ALA A 1126 -8.73 30.44 -19.25
CA ALA A 1126 -9.62 31.59 -19.41
C ALA A 1126 -10.84 31.49 -18.48
N TYR A 1127 -11.16 30.28 -18.01
CA TYR A 1127 -12.30 30.00 -17.15
C TYR A 1127 -11.96 28.96 -16.07
N ALA A 1128 -12.63 29.08 -14.94
CA ALA A 1128 -12.62 28.11 -13.85
C ALA A 1128 -14.07 27.71 -13.54
N GLY A 1129 -14.41 26.43 -13.74
CA GLY A 1129 -15.73 25.86 -13.44
C GLY A 1129 -15.66 24.95 -12.22
N PHE A 1130 -16.60 25.03 -11.29
CA PHE A 1130 -16.67 24.11 -10.16
C PHE A 1130 -18.07 23.54 -9.93
N LEU A 1131 -18.11 22.31 -9.42
CA LEU A 1131 -19.33 21.58 -9.04
C LEU A 1131 -19.37 21.43 -7.52
N LEU A 1132 -20.45 21.89 -6.89
CA LEU A 1132 -20.64 21.76 -5.44
C LEU A 1132 -21.32 20.41 -5.12
N ILE A 1133 -20.58 19.47 -4.54
CA ILE A 1133 -21.07 18.10 -4.29
C ILE A 1133 -22.15 18.10 -3.20
N TYR A 1134 -21.97 18.92 -2.16
CA TYR A 1134 -22.87 19.04 -1.01
C TYR A 1134 -23.17 20.51 -0.69
N GLY A 1135 -24.45 20.83 -0.41
CA GLY A 1135 -24.89 22.17 0.01
C GLY A 1135 -25.78 22.90 -1.02
N ALA A 1136 -27.10 22.85 -0.85
CA ALA A 1136 -28.01 23.69 -1.65
C ALA A 1136 -28.06 25.13 -1.10
N GLY A 1137 -28.13 26.12 -1.99
CA GLY A 1137 -28.24 27.54 -1.63
C GLY A 1137 -26.95 28.17 -1.09
N ALA A 1138 -25.78 27.57 -1.35
CA ALA A 1138 -24.50 28.11 -0.90
C ALA A 1138 -24.13 29.38 -1.70
N SER A 1139 -23.90 30.49 -1.00
CA SER A 1139 -23.35 31.72 -1.55
C SER A 1139 -21.85 31.79 -1.28
N PHE A 1140 -21.08 32.34 -2.22
CA PHE A 1140 -19.62 32.41 -2.13
C PHE A 1140 -19.04 33.62 -2.86
N ASP A 1141 -17.88 34.07 -2.40
CA ASP A 1141 -17.01 35.02 -3.10
C ASP A 1141 -15.86 34.28 -3.77
N VAL A 1142 -15.70 34.47 -5.08
CA VAL A 1142 -14.53 34.01 -5.84
C VAL A 1142 -13.54 35.16 -5.93
N THR A 1143 -12.36 35.03 -5.32
CA THR A 1143 -11.32 36.07 -5.32
C THR A 1143 -10.07 35.59 -6.04
N VAL A 1144 -9.73 36.22 -7.15
CA VAL A 1144 -8.44 36.06 -7.84
C VAL A 1144 -7.42 37.04 -7.27
N ARG A 1145 -6.24 36.54 -6.89
CA ARG A 1145 -5.14 37.33 -6.29
C ARG A 1145 -3.82 37.04 -6.97
N GLU A 1146 -3.01 38.07 -7.15
CA GLU A 1146 -1.57 37.88 -7.38
C GLU A 1146 -0.89 37.55 -6.04
N PRO A 1147 -0.05 36.50 -5.94
CA PRO A 1147 0.44 35.95 -4.66
C PRO A 1147 1.68 36.69 -4.09
N ARG A 1148 1.99 37.89 -4.61
CA ARG A 1148 3.24 38.62 -4.32
C ARG A 1148 3.29 39.26 -2.94
#